data_AF-A0A2R6R7A0-F1
#
_entry.id   AF-A0A2R6R7A0-F1
#
_cell.length_a   1.000
_cell.length_b   1.000
_cell.length_c   1.000
_cell.angle_alpha   90.00
_cell.angle_beta   90.00
_cell.angle_gamma   90.00
#
_symmetry.space_group_name_H-M   'P 1'
#
loop_
_entity.id
_entity.type
_entity.pdbx_description
1 polymer ?
#
loop_
_entity_poly.entity_id
_entity_poly.type
_entity_poly.pdbx_seq_one_letter_code
_entity_poly.pdbx_strand_id
1 'polypeptide(L)'
;MAVDLFTFLSLPQSKAFTKVHPAGFSVTESKGSSDSRSESHPRKTPRLAADSDSASASRSRANTTRERAGPTVVNLQGAPVKRFPESAYDSEYKLCIRAIRVLLTRENPESLPGTYEKIYSACRAVVCAAQKGEGLYEHLKLEIERCIGNLQRKLVEDGSKDVEWLCPFTESCNWFAKQVRLLASLFAYLDGVYVSSRKDLSNINTLSYSQFSRILLQDATIVRRLRSGIQVWIEWERSNKTSHQLRDLIPALIDRLQHHNCYYELFQTFFDSITHDFYFAESAQLRKSLTAKKFLAHTEERSKEEDQRARKLFPDATRELILRTMDKALYSERLEWIAGEALPQFMEKQSPDALLLMYNKFSRVDGLKVLQVSFKRYVKEQVAIIVKSVAKEEKMVENLLQFKYFCDSLTADAFANVEPVTTVKSIAPSVASTSALPMDIDADTAPLKKIPNQEFVYALSDAFQQGFKARRNKPAEMIAKYLDKAMRKGQKGKEEVDFMSELDRVLTLYRYTDDKDVFRTFYHRALAKRLLLEKSASDDFEKMILKKLKEEYDPEFGMGDHMFKDLELSRGLMKEYTEHRERQGEESTQQKMSVMVLQRSFWPFSTRKEDADIPAWMQEDLRRYVLFYKTKHQGHKLDWDHSLGTASLRARFKAAEKELSVSLYQAVVLLLFNEGEQIPFAEIKSQTRMGTSAPYILD
;
A
#
# COMPACT_ATOMS: atom_id res chain seq x y z
N MET A 1 4.01 -37.61 -5.34
CA MET A 1 4.81 -38.85 -5.48
C MET A 1 5.83 -38.62 -6.57
N ALA A 2 7.11 -38.71 -6.26
CA ALA A 2 8.16 -38.75 -7.28
C ALA A 2 8.20 -40.17 -7.88
N VAL A 3 8.36 -40.27 -9.20
CA VAL A 3 8.55 -41.54 -9.91
C VAL A 3 9.93 -41.51 -10.57
N ASP A 4 10.65 -42.60 -10.41
CA ASP A 4 12.09 -42.70 -10.58
C ASP A 4 12.52 -42.65 -12.06
N LEU A 5 13.66 -42.00 -12.33
CA LEU A 5 14.18 -41.77 -13.69
C LEU A 5 14.76 -43.05 -14.32
N PHE A 6 15.04 -44.08 -13.50
CA PHE A 6 15.73 -45.29 -13.93
C PHE A 6 14.90 -46.29 -14.75
N THR A 7 13.57 -46.17 -14.77
CA THR A 7 12.70 -47.14 -15.46
C THR A 7 12.65 -46.94 -16.99
N PHE A 8 13.16 -45.82 -17.52
CA PHE A 8 13.09 -45.49 -18.95
C PHE A 8 14.24 -46.03 -19.82
N LEU A 9 15.25 -46.69 -19.24
CA LEU A 9 16.47 -47.12 -19.95
C LEU A 9 16.60 -48.64 -20.17
N SER A 10 15.57 -49.44 -19.88
CA SER A 10 15.54 -50.87 -20.21
C SER A 10 15.03 -51.12 -21.63
N LEU A 11 15.95 -51.26 -22.60
CA LEU A 11 15.63 -51.80 -23.91
C LEU A 11 15.26 -53.30 -23.83
N PRO A 12 14.32 -53.80 -24.66
CA PRO A 12 14.01 -55.22 -24.71
C PRO A 12 15.17 -56.01 -25.33
N GLN A 13 15.54 -57.14 -24.71
CA GLN A 13 16.60 -58.00 -25.21
C GLN A 13 16.21 -58.65 -26.56
N SER A 14 16.98 -58.41 -27.61
CA SER A 14 16.91 -59.19 -28.86
C SER A 14 18.28 -59.70 -29.28
N LYS A 15 18.34 -60.95 -29.78
CA LYS A 15 19.59 -61.69 -30.05
C LYS A 15 20.19 -61.39 -31.44
N ALA A 16 20.17 -60.13 -31.88
CA ALA A 16 20.49 -59.77 -33.27
C ALA A 16 21.97 -59.48 -33.56
N PHE A 17 22.78 -59.09 -32.56
CA PHE A 17 24.11 -58.49 -32.80
C PHE A 17 25.33 -59.41 -32.58
N THR A 18 25.15 -60.68 -32.20
CA THR A 18 26.26 -61.59 -31.88
C THR A 18 26.76 -62.39 -33.09
N LYS A 19 27.18 -61.73 -34.19
CA LYS A 19 27.81 -62.44 -35.33
C LYS A 19 28.61 -61.59 -36.34
N VAL A 20 29.69 -60.93 -35.91
CA VAL A 20 30.84 -60.61 -36.79
C VAL A 20 32.15 -60.79 -36.01
N HIS A 21 33.11 -61.54 -36.57
CA HIS A 21 34.45 -61.71 -35.99
C HIS A 21 35.36 -60.50 -36.27
N PRO A 22 36.27 -60.14 -35.35
CA PRO A 22 37.28 -59.12 -35.61
C PRO A 22 38.40 -59.67 -36.50
N ALA A 23 38.58 -59.11 -37.70
CA ALA A 23 39.82 -59.24 -38.44
C ALA A 23 40.84 -58.24 -37.87
N GLY A 24 41.92 -58.74 -37.28
CA GLY A 24 42.91 -57.91 -36.59
C GLY A 24 43.91 -57.22 -37.52
N PHE A 25 44.55 -56.17 -37.01
CA PHE A 25 45.83 -55.68 -37.53
C PHE A 25 46.81 -55.43 -36.37
N SER A 26 48.08 -55.65 -36.68
CA SER A 26 49.21 -55.67 -35.74
C SER A 26 49.73 -54.26 -35.42
N VAL A 27 50.17 -54.05 -34.18
CA VAL A 27 51.25 -53.12 -33.86
C VAL A 27 52.43 -53.94 -33.34
N THR A 28 53.59 -53.76 -33.94
CA THR A 28 54.85 -54.38 -33.54
C THR A 28 55.59 -53.51 -32.54
N GLU A 29 55.85 -54.02 -31.33
CA GLU A 29 56.89 -53.47 -30.44
C GLU A 29 57.96 -54.52 -30.15
N SER A 30 59.22 -54.08 -30.13
CA SER A 30 60.38 -54.96 -30.18
C SER A 30 61.13 -55.08 -28.85
N LYS A 31 61.02 -56.29 -28.25
CA LYS A 31 62.01 -57.00 -27.40
C LYS A 31 62.53 -56.39 -26.07
N GLY A 32 62.41 -57.22 -25.03
CA GLY A 32 63.21 -57.23 -23.79
C GLY A 32 62.39 -57.84 -22.63
N SER A 33 62.31 -59.17 -22.44
CA SER A 33 63.30 -60.00 -21.72
C SER A 33 63.73 -59.39 -20.37
N SER A 34 63.51 -59.96 -19.18
CA SER A 34 62.68 -61.11 -18.74
C SER A 34 62.26 -60.84 -17.26
N ASP A 35 61.64 -61.69 -16.43
CA ASP A 35 61.42 -63.15 -16.44
C ASP A 35 60.15 -63.55 -15.63
N SER A 36 59.96 -64.85 -15.32
CA SER A 36 58.81 -65.39 -14.57
C SER A 36 59.16 -65.94 -13.18
N ARG A 37 58.22 -65.77 -12.21
CA ARG A 37 57.83 -66.64 -11.05
C ARG A 37 57.46 -65.78 -9.82
N SER A 38 56.27 -65.99 -9.25
CA SER A 38 55.97 -66.82 -8.04
C SER A 38 56.60 -66.24 -6.76
N GLU A 39 55.95 -66.17 -5.60
CA GLU A 39 54.91 -67.06 -5.06
C GLU A 39 54.14 -66.38 -3.90
N SER A 40 52.92 -66.84 -3.58
CA SER A 40 52.23 -66.52 -2.31
C SER A 40 52.90 -67.29 -1.14
N HIS A 41 52.78 -66.95 0.16
CA HIS A 41 51.56 -66.99 0.99
C HIS A 41 51.84 -66.49 2.47
N PRO A 42 51.01 -66.67 3.54
CA PRO A 42 50.80 -65.62 4.57
C PRO A 42 51.11 -66.03 6.03
N ARG A 43 50.91 -65.12 7.02
CA ARG A 43 50.17 -65.38 8.32
C ARG A 43 50.18 -64.24 9.37
N LYS A 44 49.05 -64.13 10.11
CA LYS A 44 48.83 -63.77 11.55
C LYS A 44 49.26 -62.37 12.07
N THR A 45 48.39 -61.41 12.45
CA THR A 45 47.42 -61.33 13.60
C THR A 45 48.01 -61.67 14.98
N PRO A 46 47.63 -61.06 16.15
CA PRO A 46 46.26 -60.55 16.46
C PRO A 46 46.06 -59.43 17.55
N ARG A 47 44.77 -59.10 17.84
CA ARG A 47 44.17 -58.39 19.02
C ARG A 47 44.41 -56.86 19.10
N LEU A 48 43.44 -56.02 19.53
CA LEU A 48 42.23 -56.21 20.37
C LEU A 48 40.89 -55.75 19.71
N ALA A 49 39.79 -56.17 20.34
CA ALA A 49 38.37 -55.94 20.01
C ALA A 49 37.77 -54.74 20.80
N ALA A 50 36.56 -54.21 20.58
CA ALA A 50 35.64 -54.19 19.42
C ALA A 50 34.49 -53.17 19.67
N ASP A 51 33.85 -52.70 18.59
CA ASP A 51 32.39 -52.60 18.36
C ASP A 51 31.90 -51.35 17.59
N SER A 52 31.00 -51.63 16.63
CA SER A 52 30.02 -50.77 15.96
C SER A 52 30.47 -49.67 14.97
N ASP A 53 30.55 -50.05 13.69
CA ASP A 53 29.85 -49.47 12.51
C ASP A 53 29.25 -48.04 12.61
N SER A 54 29.32 -47.16 11.59
CA SER A 54 29.37 -47.43 10.15
C SER A 54 29.98 -46.30 9.30
N ALA A 55 30.63 -46.72 8.18
CA ALA A 55 30.70 -46.05 6.87
C ALA A 55 31.43 -44.69 6.66
N SER A 56 32.54 -44.80 5.89
CA SER A 56 32.85 -43.96 4.71
C SER A 56 33.61 -42.62 4.87
N ALA A 57 34.88 -42.75 5.25
CA ALA A 57 36.05 -42.31 4.47
C ALA A 57 36.07 -40.91 3.80
N SER A 58 36.79 -39.98 4.43
CA SER A 58 37.25 -38.73 3.80
C SER A 58 38.68 -38.81 3.24
N ARG A 59 38.77 -38.45 1.96
CA ARG A 59 39.92 -37.98 1.15
C ARG A 59 41.24 -37.57 1.85
N SER A 60 42.36 -38.09 1.33
CA SER A 60 43.67 -37.41 1.20
C SER A 60 44.44 -38.02 0.00
N ARG A 61 44.75 -37.27 -1.08
CA ARG A 61 45.87 -36.33 -1.33
C ARG A 61 47.23 -36.98 -1.69
N ALA A 62 47.51 -37.10 -3.00
CA ALA A 62 48.81 -36.87 -3.69
C ALA A 62 48.51 -36.88 -5.21
N ASN A 63 48.70 -35.85 -6.04
CA ASN A 63 49.83 -34.92 -6.31
C ASN A 63 50.78 -35.43 -7.43
N THR A 64 50.44 -35.14 -8.69
CA THR A 64 51.38 -35.12 -9.83
C THR A 64 51.00 -34.06 -10.88
N THR A 65 51.96 -33.17 -11.12
CA THR A 65 52.34 -32.50 -12.39
C THR A 65 51.28 -32.11 -13.44
N ARG A 66 51.24 -30.80 -13.74
CA ARG A 66 50.64 -30.22 -14.96
C ARG A 66 51.59 -30.38 -16.15
N GLU A 67 51.11 -30.96 -17.25
CA GLU A 67 51.62 -30.63 -18.60
C GLU A 67 50.56 -29.85 -19.39
N ARG A 68 51.00 -28.84 -20.14
CA ARG A 68 50.13 -28.02 -20.99
C ARG A 68 49.97 -28.69 -22.36
N ALA A 69 48.89 -29.43 -22.56
CA ALA A 69 48.44 -29.81 -23.90
C ALA A 69 47.53 -28.70 -24.49
N GLY A 70 47.76 -28.34 -25.74
CA GLY A 70 46.85 -27.48 -26.53
C GLY A 70 45.55 -28.21 -26.90
N PRO A 71 44.67 -27.60 -27.71
CA PRO A 71 43.40 -28.21 -28.09
C PRO A 71 43.65 -29.53 -28.85
N THR A 72 43.12 -30.63 -28.30
CA THR A 72 43.19 -31.96 -28.92
C THR A 72 42.33 -31.98 -30.18
N VAL A 73 42.97 -31.85 -31.35
CA VAL A 73 42.29 -32.01 -32.64
C VAL A 73 42.02 -33.50 -32.87
N VAL A 74 40.82 -33.94 -32.50
CA VAL A 74 40.32 -35.29 -32.82
C VAL A 74 39.97 -35.32 -34.31
N ASN A 75 40.94 -35.72 -35.14
CA ASN A 75 40.74 -35.80 -36.57
C ASN A 75 39.96 -37.09 -36.92
N LEU A 76 38.64 -36.99 -36.90
CA LEU A 76 37.74 -38.07 -37.33
C LEU A 76 37.89 -38.31 -38.83
N GLN A 77 38.75 -39.26 -39.22
CA GLN A 77 38.72 -39.86 -40.55
C GLN A 77 37.40 -40.61 -40.72
N GLY A 78 36.38 -39.91 -41.21
CA GLY A 78 35.17 -40.54 -41.73
C GLY A 78 35.57 -41.51 -42.84
N ALA A 79 35.08 -42.75 -42.78
CA ALA A 79 35.35 -43.76 -43.79
C ALA A 79 35.07 -43.19 -45.21
N PRO A 80 35.96 -43.42 -46.19
CA PRO A 80 35.83 -42.83 -47.51
C PRO A 80 34.50 -43.21 -48.15
N VAL A 81 33.80 -42.22 -48.69
CA VAL A 81 32.52 -42.42 -49.38
C VAL A 81 32.75 -43.36 -50.55
N LYS A 82 32.28 -44.60 -50.45
CA LYS A 82 32.00 -45.40 -51.65
C LYS A 82 30.93 -44.66 -52.43
N ARG A 83 31.32 -44.06 -53.56
CA ARG A 83 30.38 -43.56 -54.56
C ARG A 83 29.54 -44.74 -55.02
N PHE A 84 28.26 -44.74 -54.66
CA PHE A 84 27.29 -45.65 -55.26
C PHE A 84 27.00 -45.18 -56.70
N PRO A 85 26.52 -46.06 -57.61
CA PRO A 85 26.10 -45.62 -58.94
C PRO A 85 24.97 -44.59 -58.84
N GLU A 86 24.90 -43.64 -59.78
CA GLU A 86 23.95 -42.52 -59.73
C GLU A 86 22.48 -42.95 -59.61
N SER A 87 22.12 -44.11 -60.16
CA SER A 87 20.80 -44.74 -60.04
C SER A 87 20.42 -45.11 -58.60
N ALA A 88 21.40 -45.41 -57.74
CA ALA A 88 21.15 -45.69 -56.33
C ALA A 88 20.75 -44.43 -55.57
N TYR A 89 21.43 -43.30 -55.81
CA TYR A 89 21.10 -42.01 -55.19
C TYR A 89 19.71 -41.50 -55.60
N ASP A 90 19.26 -41.78 -56.82
CA ASP A 90 17.88 -41.50 -57.24
C ASP A 90 16.84 -42.40 -56.54
N SER A 91 17.20 -43.64 -56.20
CA SER A 91 16.34 -44.51 -55.38
C SER A 91 16.24 -44.03 -53.93
N GLU A 92 17.34 -43.53 -53.36
CA GLU A 92 17.39 -42.95 -52.00
C GLU A 92 16.68 -41.59 -51.93
N TYR A 93 16.81 -40.75 -52.95
CA TYR A 93 16.06 -39.50 -53.10
C TYR A 93 14.54 -39.75 -53.15
N LYS A 94 14.10 -40.75 -53.93
CA LYS A 94 12.69 -41.19 -53.98
C LYS A 94 12.23 -41.78 -52.63
N LEU A 95 13.10 -42.49 -51.90
CA LEU A 95 12.81 -42.99 -50.56
C LEU A 95 12.60 -41.85 -49.56
N CYS A 96 13.47 -40.84 -49.55
CA CYS A 96 13.32 -39.64 -48.74
C CYS A 96 12.01 -38.89 -49.06
N ILE A 97 11.71 -38.66 -50.35
CA ILE A 97 10.46 -38.03 -50.79
C ILE A 97 9.22 -38.82 -50.33
N ARG A 98 9.21 -40.14 -50.51
CA ARG A 98 8.08 -40.98 -50.06
C ARG A 98 7.94 -40.95 -48.54
N ALA A 99 9.05 -40.97 -47.79
CA ALA A 99 9.02 -40.85 -46.33
C ALA A 99 8.42 -39.51 -45.87
N ILE A 100 8.82 -38.38 -46.47
CA ILE A 100 8.26 -37.05 -46.19
C ILE A 100 6.75 -37.04 -46.41
N ARG A 101 6.28 -37.53 -47.56
CA ARG A 101 4.85 -37.57 -47.90
C ARG A 101 4.04 -38.47 -46.94
N VAL A 102 4.58 -39.63 -46.57
CA VAL A 102 3.91 -40.55 -45.62
C VAL A 102 3.82 -39.92 -44.23
N LEU A 103 4.91 -39.33 -43.71
CA LEU A 103 4.95 -38.65 -42.41
C LEU A 103 3.98 -37.46 -42.32
N LEU A 104 3.81 -36.72 -43.40
CA LEU A 104 2.94 -35.54 -43.47
C LEU A 104 1.48 -35.85 -43.87
N THR A 105 1.07 -37.12 -43.95
CA THR A 105 -0.31 -37.50 -44.28
C THR A 105 -1.00 -38.17 -43.09
N ARG A 106 -1.99 -37.51 -42.47
CA ARG A 106 -2.69 -37.98 -41.25
C ARG A 106 -3.50 -39.28 -41.44
N GLU A 107 -3.88 -39.62 -42.67
CA GLU A 107 -4.77 -40.75 -43.01
C GLU A 107 -4.14 -41.70 -44.04
N ASN A 108 -2.84 -42.00 -43.93
CA ASN A 108 -2.21 -42.98 -44.79
C ASN A 108 -2.05 -44.33 -44.08
N PRO A 109 -2.67 -45.44 -44.55
CA PRO A 109 -2.47 -46.77 -44.00
C PRO A 109 -1.13 -47.41 -44.40
N GLU A 110 -0.33 -46.77 -45.27
CA GLU A 110 1.02 -47.26 -45.60
C GLU A 110 1.98 -47.13 -44.42
N SER A 111 2.63 -48.24 -44.04
CA SER A 111 3.76 -48.23 -43.14
C SER A 111 4.93 -47.42 -43.72
N LEU A 112 5.79 -46.87 -42.85
CA LEU A 112 6.98 -46.12 -43.27
C LEU A 112 7.81 -46.94 -44.27
N PRO A 113 8.28 -46.34 -45.39
CA PRO A 113 8.92 -47.08 -46.50
C PRO A 113 10.30 -47.66 -46.16
N GLY A 114 10.75 -47.54 -44.91
CA GLY A 114 11.93 -48.17 -44.35
C GLY A 114 12.09 -47.84 -42.86
N THR A 115 13.00 -48.55 -42.19
CA THR A 115 13.42 -48.24 -40.80
C THR A 115 13.96 -46.82 -40.70
N TYR A 116 13.78 -46.17 -39.54
CA TYR A 116 14.28 -44.81 -39.28
C TYR A 116 15.76 -44.61 -39.64
N GLU A 117 16.62 -45.57 -39.30
CA GLU A 117 18.06 -45.55 -39.67
C GLU A 117 18.30 -45.53 -41.18
N LYS A 118 17.46 -46.21 -41.96
CA LYS A 118 17.55 -46.26 -43.43
C LYS A 118 17.11 -44.94 -44.07
N ILE A 119 16.14 -44.26 -43.47
CA ILE A 119 15.70 -42.92 -43.93
C ILE A 119 16.77 -41.87 -43.57
N TYR A 120 17.34 -41.97 -42.37
CA TYR A 120 18.44 -41.10 -41.92
C TYR A 120 19.73 -41.30 -42.75
N SER A 121 20.10 -42.55 -43.07
CA SER A 121 21.25 -42.84 -43.93
C SER A 121 21.01 -42.42 -45.39
N ALA A 122 19.81 -42.60 -45.93
CA ALA A 122 19.42 -42.07 -47.24
C ALA A 122 19.49 -40.54 -47.27
N CYS A 123 19.01 -39.84 -46.24
CA CYS A 123 19.16 -38.39 -46.12
C CYS A 123 20.65 -37.97 -46.14
N ARG A 124 21.51 -38.67 -45.38
CA ARG A 124 22.96 -38.45 -45.38
C ARG A 124 23.57 -38.65 -46.77
N ALA A 125 23.20 -39.71 -47.49
CA ALA A 125 23.73 -40.01 -48.81
C ALA A 125 23.28 -38.97 -49.86
N VAL A 126 22.00 -38.61 -49.86
CA VAL A 126 21.42 -37.59 -50.75
C VAL A 126 22.04 -36.20 -50.52
N VAL A 127 22.18 -35.78 -49.26
CA VAL A 127 22.70 -34.44 -48.93
C VAL A 127 24.22 -34.38 -49.08
N CYS A 128 24.97 -35.32 -48.51
CA CYS A 128 26.43 -35.23 -48.44
C CYS A 128 27.17 -35.85 -49.64
N ALA A 129 26.59 -36.86 -50.32
CA ALA A 129 27.26 -37.53 -51.45
C ALA A 129 26.68 -37.14 -52.82
N ALA A 130 25.37 -36.94 -52.94
CA ALA A 130 24.71 -36.57 -54.20
C ALA A 130 24.51 -35.05 -54.39
N GLN A 131 24.76 -34.22 -53.37
CA GLN A 131 24.55 -32.76 -53.36
C GLN A 131 23.12 -32.29 -53.72
N LYS A 132 22.12 -33.18 -53.74
CA LYS A 132 20.70 -32.87 -54.07
C LYS A 132 19.91 -32.31 -52.88
N GLY A 133 20.57 -31.54 -52.00
CA GLY A 133 19.94 -30.95 -50.80
C GLY A 133 18.86 -29.91 -51.11
N GLU A 134 19.06 -29.13 -52.19
CA GLU A 134 18.16 -28.06 -52.63
C GLU A 134 16.78 -28.58 -53.02
N GLY A 135 16.72 -29.52 -53.97
CA GLY A 135 15.46 -30.14 -54.39
C GLY A 135 14.76 -30.90 -53.27
N LEU A 136 15.50 -31.47 -52.30
CA LEU A 136 14.90 -32.11 -51.13
C LEU A 136 14.25 -31.09 -50.19
N TYR A 137 14.88 -29.94 -49.96
CA TYR A 137 14.35 -28.85 -49.13
C TYR A 137 13.14 -28.16 -49.79
N GLU A 138 13.17 -27.93 -51.10
CA GLU A 138 12.01 -27.40 -51.84
C GLU A 138 10.82 -28.38 -51.82
N HIS A 139 11.08 -29.68 -52.04
CA HIS A 139 10.03 -30.69 -51.98
C HIS A 139 9.44 -30.83 -50.56
N LEU A 140 10.29 -30.76 -49.54
CA LEU A 140 9.88 -30.71 -48.14
C LEU A 140 8.96 -29.53 -47.86
N LYS A 141 9.32 -28.32 -48.32
CA LYS A 141 8.50 -27.12 -48.20
C LYS A 141 7.11 -27.30 -48.87
N LEU A 142 7.08 -27.83 -50.09
CA LEU A 142 5.83 -28.03 -50.85
C LEU A 142 4.90 -29.07 -50.18
N GLU A 143 5.41 -30.19 -49.69
CA GLU A 143 4.58 -31.19 -49.00
C GLU A 143 4.15 -30.70 -47.60
N ILE A 144 4.93 -29.85 -46.92
CA ILE A 144 4.50 -29.15 -45.69
C ILE A 144 3.34 -28.19 -46.00
N GLU A 145 3.47 -27.32 -47.00
CA GLU A 145 2.40 -26.38 -47.40
C GLU A 145 1.12 -27.14 -47.81
N ARG A 146 1.26 -28.26 -48.53
CA ARG A 146 0.15 -29.15 -48.90
C ARG A 146 -0.51 -29.83 -47.70
N CYS A 147 0.28 -30.31 -46.73
CA CYS A 147 -0.21 -30.88 -45.48
C CYS A 147 -1.04 -29.86 -44.70
N ILE A 148 -0.51 -28.65 -44.52
CA ILE A 148 -1.19 -27.57 -43.80
C ILE A 148 -2.47 -27.14 -44.51
N GLY A 149 -2.47 -27.02 -45.85
CA GLY A 149 -3.68 -26.73 -46.63
C GLY A 149 -4.73 -27.85 -46.64
N ASN A 150 -4.34 -29.11 -46.41
CA ASN A 150 -5.27 -30.21 -46.16
C ASN A 150 -5.88 -30.12 -44.75
N LEU A 151 -5.07 -29.80 -43.72
CA LEU A 151 -5.55 -29.57 -42.36
C LEU A 151 -6.52 -28.38 -42.28
N GLN A 152 -6.21 -27.29 -42.98
CA GLN A 152 -7.06 -26.09 -43.07
C GLN A 152 -8.47 -26.43 -43.58
N ARG A 153 -8.56 -27.11 -44.73
CA ARG A 153 -9.86 -27.54 -45.27
C ARG A 153 -10.64 -28.41 -44.29
N LYS A 154 -10.00 -29.42 -43.69
CA LYS A 154 -10.66 -30.27 -42.69
C LYS A 154 -11.17 -29.50 -41.47
N LEU A 155 -10.43 -28.52 -40.97
CA LEU A 155 -10.84 -27.69 -39.83
C LEU A 155 -11.97 -26.70 -40.18
N VAL A 156 -12.08 -26.29 -41.44
CA VAL A 156 -13.17 -25.42 -41.93
C VAL A 156 -14.43 -26.22 -42.26
N GLU A 157 -14.27 -27.42 -42.84
CA GLU A 157 -15.34 -28.37 -43.18
C GLU A 157 -15.96 -29.05 -41.94
N ASP A 158 -15.25 -29.06 -40.80
CA ASP A 158 -15.74 -29.58 -39.53
C ASP A 158 -17.04 -28.86 -39.08
N GLY A 159 -18.07 -29.65 -38.78
CA GLY A 159 -19.38 -29.18 -38.30
C GLY A 159 -19.50 -28.99 -36.78
N SER A 160 -18.44 -29.28 -36.03
CA SER A 160 -18.38 -29.10 -34.56
C SER A 160 -18.65 -27.65 -34.16
N LYS A 161 -19.40 -27.43 -33.08
CA LYS A 161 -19.83 -26.09 -32.65
C LYS A 161 -18.88 -25.48 -31.63
N ASP A 162 -18.63 -24.18 -31.78
CA ASP A 162 -17.97 -23.27 -30.84
C ASP A 162 -16.86 -23.88 -29.97
N VAL A 163 -17.18 -24.30 -28.74
CA VAL A 163 -16.19 -24.82 -27.77
C VAL A 163 -15.69 -26.22 -28.15
N GLU A 164 -16.54 -27.08 -28.70
CA GLU A 164 -16.18 -28.45 -29.09
C GLU A 164 -15.20 -28.47 -30.27
N TRP A 165 -15.26 -27.46 -31.15
CA TRP A 165 -14.33 -27.27 -32.27
C TRP A 165 -12.89 -26.96 -31.81
N LEU A 166 -12.67 -26.56 -30.55
CA LEU A 166 -11.33 -26.40 -29.98
C LEU A 166 -10.59 -27.74 -29.84
N CYS A 167 -11.32 -28.86 -29.70
CA CYS A 167 -10.76 -30.22 -29.63
C CYS A 167 -10.02 -30.62 -30.93
N PRO A 168 -10.69 -30.71 -32.10
CA PRO A 168 -10.05 -31.11 -33.37
C PRO A 168 -8.96 -30.11 -33.81
N PHE A 169 -9.09 -28.82 -33.47
CA PHE A 169 -8.01 -27.85 -33.66
C PHE A 169 -6.76 -28.20 -32.83
N THR A 170 -6.91 -28.38 -31.52
CA THR A 170 -5.80 -28.69 -30.60
C THR A 170 -5.15 -30.04 -30.93
N GLU A 171 -5.94 -31.05 -31.32
CA GLU A 171 -5.44 -32.33 -31.83
C GLU A 171 -4.61 -32.16 -33.11
N SER A 172 -5.07 -31.33 -34.05
CA SER A 172 -4.37 -31.10 -35.32
C SER A 172 -3.02 -30.40 -35.09
N CYS A 173 -2.96 -29.41 -34.19
CA CYS A 173 -1.72 -28.81 -33.73
C CYS A 173 -0.79 -29.84 -33.06
N ASN A 174 -1.32 -30.68 -32.16
CA ASN A 174 -0.58 -31.73 -31.47
C ASN A 174 0.00 -32.78 -32.42
N TRP A 175 -0.78 -33.21 -33.42
CA TRP A 175 -0.34 -34.14 -34.44
C TRP A 175 0.76 -33.52 -35.31
N PHE A 176 0.56 -32.30 -35.81
CA PHE A 176 1.54 -31.61 -36.66
C PHE A 176 2.87 -31.42 -35.93
N ALA A 177 2.86 -30.93 -34.68
CA ALA A 177 4.08 -30.75 -33.88
C ALA A 177 4.84 -32.07 -33.62
N LYS A 178 4.14 -33.22 -33.49
CA LYS A 178 4.79 -34.54 -33.40
C LYS A 178 5.46 -34.92 -34.73
N GLN A 179 4.78 -34.70 -35.86
CA GLN A 179 5.37 -35.01 -37.18
C GLN A 179 6.57 -34.11 -37.49
N VAL A 180 6.50 -32.80 -37.19
CA VAL A 180 7.63 -31.87 -37.40
C VAL A 180 8.86 -32.26 -36.58
N ARG A 181 8.69 -32.70 -35.32
CA ARG A 181 9.81 -33.21 -34.50
C ARG A 181 10.43 -34.49 -35.08
N LEU A 182 9.61 -35.42 -35.59
CA LEU A 182 10.08 -36.64 -36.24
C LEU A 182 10.75 -36.36 -37.59
N LEU A 183 10.24 -35.40 -38.34
CA LEU A 183 10.81 -34.91 -39.60
C LEU A 183 12.19 -34.28 -39.36
N ALA A 184 12.32 -33.39 -38.37
CA ALA A 184 13.58 -32.77 -38.01
C ALA A 184 14.63 -33.78 -37.52
N SER A 185 14.23 -34.85 -36.80
CA SER A 185 15.18 -35.89 -36.38
C SER A 185 15.65 -36.79 -37.53
N LEU A 186 14.77 -37.13 -38.47
CA LEU A 186 15.10 -37.99 -39.61
C LEU A 186 15.89 -37.24 -40.71
N PHE A 187 15.66 -35.93 -40.85
CA PHE A 187 16.32 -35.06 -41.82
C PHE A 187 17.36 -34.13 -41.19
N ALA A 188 17.91 -34.49 -40.03
CA ALA A 188 18.88 -33.67 -39.30
C ALA A 188 20.17 -33.34 -40.12
N TYR A 189 20.53 -34.16 -41.12
CA TYR A 189 21.61 -33.81 -42.07
C TYR A 189 21.23 -32.69 -43.05
N LEU A 190 19.96 -32.57 -43.42
CA LEU A 190 19.48 -31.46 -44.26
C LEU A 190 19.58 -30.14 -43.48
N ASP A 191 19.13 -30.12 -42.22
CA ASP A 191 19.32 -28.97 -41.33
C ASP A 191 20.81 -28.70 -41.04
N GLY A 192 21.53 -29.71 -40.57
CA GLY A 192 22.89 -29.56 -40.05
C GLY A 192 23.96 -29.28 -41.09
N VAL A 193 23.80 -29.75 -42.33
CA VAL A 193 24.80 -29.60 -43.41
C VAL A 193 24.33 -28.63 -44.49
N TYR A 194 23.12 -28.78 -45.02
CA TYR A 194 22.67 -27.95 -46.15
C TYR A 194 22.13 -26.59 -45.70
N VAL A 195 21.22 -26.56 -44.72
CA VAL A 195 20.66 -25.30 -44.18
C VAL A 195 21.74 -24.49 -43.45
N SER A 196 22.59 -25.12 -42.62
CA SER A 196 23.75 -24.46 -41.99
C SER A 196 24.69 -23.75 -42.98
N SER A 197 24.79 -24.22 -44.23
CA SER A 197 25.64 -23.60 -45.25
C SER A 197 25.00 -22.41 -45.98
N ARG A 198 23.69 -22.15 -45.82
CA ARG A 198 22.98 -21.03 -46.46
C ARG A 198 22.19 -20.22 -45.43
N LYS A 199 22.67 -19.00 -45.11
CA LYS A 199 22.04 -18.10 -44.12
C LYS A 199 20.61 -17.68 -44.46
N ASP A 200 20.19 -17.81 -45.71
CA ASP A 200 18.87 -17.41 -46.21
C ASP A 200 17.80 -18.50 -45.99
N LEU A 201 18.18 -19.70 -45.54
CA LEU A 201 17.28 -20.82 -45.31
C LEU A 201 16.94 -20.98 -43.82
N SER A 202 15.68 -21.27 -43.54
CA SER A 202 15.20 -21.58 -42.19
C SER A 202 15.34 -23.07 -41.89
N ASN A 203 15.70 -23.42 -40.66
CA ASN A 203 15.65 -24.79 -40.16
C ASN A 203 14.25 -25.39 -40.36
N ILE A 204 14.15 -26.71 -40.57
CA ILE A 204 12.88 -27.44 -40.82
C ILE A 204 11.81 -27.10 -39.78
N ASN A 205 12.17 -26.93 -38.50
CA ASN A 205 11.23 -26.51 -37.46
C ASN A 205 10.69 -25.10 -37.72
N THR A 206 11.57 -24.12 -37.90
CA THR A 206 11.21 -22.71 -38.16
C THR A 206 10.40 -22.56 -39.44
N LEU A 207 10.76 -23.30 -40.50
CA LEU A 207 10.00 -23.36 -41.75
C LEU A 207 8.59 -23.94 -41.50
N SER A 208 8.50 -25.08 -40.83
CA SER A 208 7.22 -25.75 -40.57
C SER A 208 6.27 -24.89 -39.74
N TYR A 209 6.77 -24.24 -38.68
CA TYR A 209 5.96 -23.40 -37.81
C TYR A 209 5.60 -22.04 -38.44
N SER A 210 6.49 -21.42 -39.22
CA SER A 210 6.15 -20.18 -39.94
C SER A 210 5.11 -20.42 -41.03
N GLN A 211 5.20 -21.54 -41.77
CA GLN A 211 4.16 -21.92 -42.74
C GLN A 211 2.85 -22.29 -42.08
N PHE A 212 2.88 -22.96 -40.91
CA PHE A 212 1.68 -23.23 -40.13
C PHE A 212 0.98 -21.94 -39.71
N SER A 213 1.70 -20.98 -39.12
CA SER A 213 1.14 -19.69 -38.73
C SER A 213 0.62 -18.89 -39.92
N ARG A 214 1.34 -18.89 -41.05
CA ARG A 214 0.93 -18.19 -42.28
C ARG A 214 -0.34 -18.76 -42.93
N ILE A 215 -0.52 -20.08 -42.95
CA ILE A 215 -1.62 -20.71 -43.69
C ILE A 215 -2.84 -20.95 -42.78
N LEU A 216 -2.65 -21.42 -41.54
CA LEU A 216 -3.77 -21.70 -40.62
C LEU A 216 -4.13 -20.52 -39.72
N LEU A 217 -3.15 -19.78 -39.19
CA LEU A 217 -3.40 -18.74 -38.17
C LEU A 217 -3.66 -17.35 -38.76
N GLN A 218 -3.46 -17.15 -40.07
CA GLN A 218 -3.91 -15.95 -40.79
C GLN A 218 -5.28 -16.13 -41.48
N ASP A 219 -5.86 -17.33 -41.47
CA ASP A 219 -7.21 -17.57 -42.00
C ASP A 219 -8.26 -16.95 -41.07
N ALA A 220 -8.96 -15.94 -41.56
CA ALA A 220 -10.01 -15.23 -40.84
C ALA A 220 -11.15 -16.15 -40.35
N THR A 221 -11.44 -17.26 -41.05
CA THR A 221 -12.50 -18.21 -40.64
C THR A 221 -12.07 -19.03 -39.43
N ILE A 222 -10.83 -19.54 -39.43
CA ILE A 222 -10.23 -20.31 -38.34
C ILE A 222 -10.02 -19.41 -37.12
N VAL A 223 -9.46 -18.21 -37.30
CA VAL A 223 -9.30 -17.24 -36.20
C VAL A 223 -10.66 -16.84 -35.60
N ARG A 224 -11.70 -16.63 -36.42
CA ARG A 224 -13.05 -16.34 -35.92
C ARG A 224 -13.65 -17.51 -35.14
N ARG A 225 -13.51 -18.76 -35.60
CA ARG A 225 -14.00 -19.94 -34.87
C ARG A 225 -13.25 -20.15 -33.56
N LEU A 226 -11.92 -20.02 -33.57
CA LEU A 226 -11.07 -20.08 -32.38
C LEU A 226 -11.49 -19.04 -31.34
N ARG A 227 -11.67 -17.79 -31.78
CA ARG A 227 -12.15 -16.68 -30.94
C ARG A 227 -13.56 -16.92 -30.40
N SER A 228 -14.50 -17.39 -31.22
CA SER A 228 -15.87 -17.76 -30.81
C SER A 228 -15.87 -18.84 -29.73
N GLY A 229 -15.12 -19.94 -29.95
CA GLY A 229 -15.02 -21.04 -28.99
C GLY A 229 -14.40 -20.61 -27.66
N ILE A 230 -13.34 -19.79 -27.68
CA ILE A 230 -12.74 -19.22 -26.47
C ILE A 230 -13.73 -18.29 -25.75
N GLN A 231 -14.44 -17.43 -26.48
CA GLN A 231 -15.42 -16.50 -25.91
C GLN A 231 -16.56 -17.25 -25.20
N VAL A 232 -17.24 -18.16 -25.91
CA VAL A 232 -18.36 -18.95 -25.36
C VAL A 232 -17.92 -19.76 -24.13
N TRP A 233 -16.71 -20.33 -24.16
CA TRP A 233 -16.14 -21.05 -23.02
C TRP A 233 -15.92 -20.15 -21.79
N ILE A 234 -15.34 -18.97 -21.96
CA ILE A 234 -15.10 -18.00 -20.87
C ILE A 234 -16.43 -17.48 -20.30
N GLU A 235 -17.36 -17.08 -21.17
CA GLU A 235 -18.67 -16.57 -20.77
C GLU A 235 -19.47 -17.64 -20.01
N TRP A 236 -19.38 -18.90 -20.43
CA TRP A 236 -19.99 -20.03 -19.72
C TRP A 236 -19.37 -20.22 -18.32
N GLU A 237 -18.04 -20.22 -18.18
CA GLU A 237 -17.40 -20.36 -16.86
C GLU A 237 -17.71 -19.16 -15.93
N ARG A 238 -17.78 -17.93 -16.46
CA ARG A 238 -18.09 -16.73 -15.67
C ARG A 238 -19.56 -16.67 -15.23
N SER A 239 -20.46 -17.19 -16.06
CA SER A 239 -21.90 -17.26 -15.77
C SER A 239 -22.23 -18.39 -14.79
N ASN A 240 -21.69 -19.59 -15.00
CA ASN A 240 -22.04 -20.78 -14.23
C ASN A 240 -21.16 -21.01 -12.98
N LYS A 241 -20.16 -20.15 -12.71
CA LYS A 241 -19.22 -20.21 -11.57
C LYS A 241 -18.54 -21.58 -11.35
N THR A 242 -18.49 -22.42 -12.38
CA THR A 242 -17.99 -23.80 -12.34
C THR A 242 -16.95 -24.01 -13.42
N SER A 243 -16.08 -25.02 -13.24
CA SER A 243 -15.06 -25.35 -14.25
C SER A 243 -15.71 -26.13 -15.38
N HIS A 244 -15.46 -25.72 -16.63
CA HIS A 244 -15.96 -26.44 -17.79
C HIS A 244 -15.22 -27.79 -17.97
N GLN A 245 -15.89 -28.78 -18.56
CA GLN A 245 -15.29 -30.11 -18.78
C GLN A 245 -14.05 -30.07 -19.69
N LEU A 246 -14.02 -29.14 -20.65
CA LEU A 246 -12.92 -28.94 -21.60
C LEU A 246 -11.82 -27.97 -21.10
N ARG A 247 -11.80 -27.65 -19.80
CA ARG A 247 -10.85 -26.68 -19.23
C ARG A 247 -9.39 -27.04 -19.47
N ASP A 248 -9.03 -28.32 -19.43
CA ASP A 248 -7.65 -28.80 -19.61
C ASP A 248 -7.12 -28.61 -21.05
N LEU A 249 -8.01 -28.41 -22.04
CA LEU A 249 -7.61 -28.12 -23.41
C LEU A 249 -7.10 -26.68 -23.58
N ILE A 250 -7.51 -25.75 -22.71
CA ILE A 250 -7.13 -24.33 -22.82
C ILE A 250 -5.64 -24.11 -22.47
N PRO A 251 -5.08 -24.66 -21.36
CA PRO A 251 -3.63 -24.66 -21.14
C PRO A 251 -2.84 -25.33 -22.27
N ALA A 252 -3.34 -26.43 -22.83
CA ALA A 252 -2.70 -27.10 -23.96
C ALA A 252 -2.68 -26.21 -25.22
N LEU A 253 -3.80 -25.53 -25.51
CA LEU A 253 -3.91 -24.56 -26.60
C LEU A 253 -2.97 -23.36 -26.39
N ILE A 254 -2.92 -22.80 -25.17
CA ILE A 254 -2.02 -21.69 -24.80
C ILE A 254 -0.56 -22.07 -25.03
N ASP A 255 -0.13 -23.23 -24.54
CA ASP A 255 1.23 -23.75 -24.75
C ASP A 255 1.56 -23.88 -26.24
N ARG A 256 0.64 -24.39 -27.07
CA ARG A 256 0.88 -24.45 -28.53
C ARG A 256 0.98 -23.05 -29.14
N LEU A 257 0.08 -22.13 -28.80
CA LEU A 257 0.12 -20.76 -29.33
C LEU A 257 1.41 -20.02 -28.91
N GLN A 258 2.00 -20.35 -27.75
CA GLN A 258 3.33 -19.89 -27.34
C GLN A 258 4.44 -20.50 -28.21
N HIS A 259 4.44 -21.83 -28.43
CA HIS A 259 5.39 -22.50 -29.34
C HIS A 259 5.34 -21.97 -30.79
N HIS A 260 4.18 -21.48 -31.24
CA HIS A 260 3.99 -20.85 -32.56
C HIS A 260 4.32 -19.34 -32.59
N ASN A 261 4.70 -18.72 -31.46
CA ASN A 261 4.91 -17.28 -31.27
C ASN A 261 3.69 -16.38 -31.60
N CYS A 262 2.47 -16.93 -31.67
CA CYS A 262 1.25 -16.19 -32.00
C CYS A 262 0.34 -15.90 -30.78
N TYR A 263 0.77 -16.28 -29.57
CA TYR A 263 -0.01 -16.14 -28.34
C TYR A 263 -0.49 -14.70 -28.07
N TYR A 264 0.37 -13.70 -28.22
CA TYR A 264 0.01 -12.32 -27.88
C TYR A 264 -1.07 -11.74 -28.80
N GLU A 265 -0.90 -11.89 -30.12
CA GLU A 265 -1.77 -11.28 -31.14
C GLU A 265 -3.13 -11.98 -31.28
N LEU A 266 -3.16 -13.31 -31.11
CA LEU A 266 -4.38 -14.09 -31.34
C LEU A 266 -5.17 -14.36 -30.06
N PHE A 267 -4.48 -14.54 -28.92
CA PHE A 267 -5.09 -14.96 -27.66
C PHE A 267 -5.07 -13.85 -26.60
N GLN A 268 -3.91 -13.31 -26.21
CA GLN A 268 -3.79 -12.39 -25.07
C GLN A 268 -4.67 -11.14 -25.25
N THR A 269 -4.49 -10.39 -26.35
CA THR A 269 -5.25 -9.15 -26.62
C THR A 269 -6.76 -9.40 -26.72
N PHE A 270 -7.15 -10.54 -27.28
CA PHE A 270 -8.55 -10.93 -27.42
C PHE A 270 -9.18 -11.37 -26.08
N PHE A 271 -8.44 -12.12 -25.27
CA PHE A 271 -8.85 -12.52 -23.92
C PHE A 271 -9.04 -11.30 -23.01
N ASP A 272 -8.11 -10.34 -23.09
CA ASP A 272 -8.20 -9.07 -22.36
C ASP A 272 -9.43 -8.25 -22.82
N SER A 273 -9.75 -8.21 -24.12
CA SER A 273 -10.98 -7.58 -24.64
C SER A 273 -12.25 -8.24 -24.11
N ILE A 274 -12.41 -9.56 -24.23
CA ILE A 274 -13.61 -10.27 -23.71
C ILE A 274 -13.75 -10.05 -22.19
N THR A 275 -12.62 -10.05 -21.47
CA THR A 275 -12.59 -9.79 -20.03
C THR A 275 -13.06 -8.39 -19.70
N HIS A 276 -12.60 -7.40 -20.45
CA HIS A 276 -13.09 -6.03 -20.32
C HIS A 276 -14.60 -5.94 -20.59
N ASP A 277 -15.05 -6.42 -21.75
CA ASP A 277 -16.42 -6.20 -22.23
C ASP A 277 -17.46 -6.94 -21.37
N PHE A 278 -17.16 -8.17 -20.94
CA PHE A 278 -18.01 -8.94 -20.01
C PHE A 278 -18.19 -8.21 -18.67
N TYR A 279 -17.09 -7.83 -18.01
CA TYR A 279 -17.15 -7.19 -16.69
C TYR A 279 -17.65 -5.74 -16.75
N PHE A 280 -17.45 -5.05 -17.88
CA PHE A 280 -18.07 -3.74 -18.12
C PHE A 280 -19.60 -3.86 -18.27
N ALA A 281 -20.08 -4.87 -19.01
CA ALA A 281 -21.53 -5.13 -19.13
C ALA A 281 -22.15 -5.57 -17.79
N GLU A 282 -21.54 -6.50 -17.06
CA GLU A 282 -21.99 -6.96 -15.73
C GLU A 282 -22.06 -5.77 -14.76
N SER A 283 -21.01 -4.97 -14.65
CA SER A 283 -20.99 -3.79 -13.77
C SER A 283 -21.95 -2.68 -14.20
N ALA A 284 -22.32 -2.58 -15.48
CA ALA A 284 -23.37 -1.66 -15.95
C ALA A 284 -24.78 -2.11 -15.52
N GLN A 285 -25.02 -3.43 -15.48
CA GLN A 285 -26.26 -4.01 -14.99
C GLN A 285 -26.37 -3.90 -13.47
N LEU A 286 -25.33 -4.31 -12.74
CA LEU A 286 -25.31 -4.29 -11.27
C LEU A 286 -25.48 -2.87 -10.68
N ARG A 287 -24.98 -1.83 -11.35
CA ARG A 287 -25.21 -0.42 -10.95
C ARG A 287 -26.70 -0.04 -10.89
N LYS A 288 -27.57 -0.71 -11.65
CA LYS A 288 -29.02 -0.44 -11.65
C LYS A 288 -29.78 -1.17 -10.53
N SER A 289 -29.19 -2.22 -9.95
CA SER A 289 -29.89 -3.15 -9.05
C SER A 289 -29.28 -3.29 -7.65
N LEU A 290 -27.99 -2.94 -7.46
CA LEU A 290 -27.27 -3.08 -6.20
C LEU A 290 -26.81 -1.72 -5.64
N THR A 291 -26.87 -1.59 -4.31
CA THR A 291 -26.19 -0.52 -3.55
C THR A 291 -24.67 -0.68 -3.62
N ALA A 292 -23.92 0.43 -3.61
CA ALA A 292 -22.46 0.43 -3.72
C ALA A 292 -21.72 -0.51 -2.73
N LYS A 293 -22.21 -0.68 -1.49
CA LYS A 293 -21.63 -1.65 -0.54
C LYS A 293 -21.75 -3.11 -1.02
N LYS A 294 -22.91 -3.51 -1.56
CA LYS A 294 -23.12 -4.87 -2.08
C LYS A 294 -22.32 -5.07 -3.37
N PHE A 295 -22.20 -4.03 -4.19
CA PHE A 295 -21.35 -4.03 -5.38
C PHE A 295 -19.87 -4.32 -5.01
N LEU A 296 -19.30 -3.61 -4.03
CA LEU A 296 -17.92 -3.86 -3.58
C LEU A 296 -17.70 -5.31 -3.13
N ALA A 297 -18.59 -5.86 -2.30
CA ALA A 297 -18.51 -7.27 -1.88
C ALA A 297 -18.58 -8.25 -3.07
N HIS A 298 -19.43 -7.98 -4.07
CA HIS A 298 -19.51 -8.79 -5.28
C HIS A 298 -18.24 -8.68 -6.14
N THR A 299 -17.65 -7.49 -6.29
CA THR A 299 -16.36 -7.35 -7.02
C THR A 299 -15.22 -8.07 -6.31
N GLU A 300 -15.27 -8.22 -4.98
CA GLU A 300 -14.29 -9.00 -4.24
C GLU A 300 -14.46 -10.51 -4.49
N GLU A 301 -15.70 -11.00 -4.54
CA GLU A 301 -16.03 -12.38 -4.93
C GLU A 301 -15.54 -12.67 -6.37
N ARG A 302 -15.89 -11.82 -7.34
CA ARG A 302 -15.43 -11.93 -8.74
C ARG A 302 -13.90 -11.86 -8.85
N SER A 303 -13.25 -10.98 -8.07
CA SER A 303 -11.79 -10.88 -8.03
C SER A 303 -11.12 -12.15 -7.50
N LYS A 304 -11.76 -12.90 -6.59
CA LYS A 304 -11.27 -14.22 -6.11
C LYS A 304 -11.53 -15.32 -7.13
N GLU A 305 -12.69 -15.31 -7.78
CA GLU A 305 -13.03 -16.25 -8.87
C GLU A 305 -12.05 -16.13 -10.05
N GLU A 306 -11.79 -14.91 -10.53
CA GLU A 306 -10.90 -14.66 -11.67
C GLU A 306 -9.42 -14.94 -11.30
N ASP A 307 -8.98 -14.65 -10.07
CA ASP A 307 -7.64 -15.01 -9.58
C ASP A 307 -7.46 -16.54 -9.56
N GLN A 308 -8.43 -17.28 -9.01
CA GLN A 308 -8.41 -18.75 -9.03
C GLN A 308 -8.53 -19.32 -10.46
N ARG A 309 -9.24 -18.64 -11.36
CA ARG A 309 -9.30 -19.00 -12.78
C ARG A 309 -7.94 -18.86 -13.43
N ALA A 310 -7.34 -17.67 -13.32
CA ALA A 310 -6.08 -17.32 -13.95
C ALA A 310 -4.90 -18.15 -13.40
N ARG A 311 -4.81 -18.38 -12.09
CA ARG A 311 -3.79 -19.26 -11.45
C ARG A 311 -3.72 -20.67 -12.04
N LYS A 312 -4.84 -21.20 -12.57
CA LYS A 312 -4.92 -22.54 -13.14
C LYS A 312 -4.71 -22.59 -14.67
N LEU A 313 -4.67 -21.43 -15.33
CA LEU A 313 -4.65 -21.32 -16.80
C LEU A 313 -3.39 -20.62 -17.34
N PHE A 314 -2.85 -19.66 -16.57
CA PHE A 314 -1.83 -18.72 -17.05
C PHE A 314 -0.64 -18.62 -16.10
N PRO A 315 0.56 -18.26 -16.62
CA PRO A 315 1.70 -17.85 -15.79
C PRO A 315 1.40 -16.61 -14.94
N ASP A 316 2.13 -16.45 -13.82
CA ASP A 316 1.93 -15.35 -12.85
C ASP A 316 1.95 -13.93 -13.47
N ALA A 317 2.79 -13.70 -14.49
CA ALA A 317 2.90 -12.41 -15.17
C ALA A 317 1.62 -12.03 -15.93
N THR A 318 0.97 -13.00 -16.59
CA THR A 318 -0.29 -12.81 -17.31
C THR A 318 -1.47 -12.66 -16.35
N ARG A 319 -1.45 -13.36 -15.20
CA ARG A 319 -2.49 -13.25 -14.16
C ARG A 319 -2.69 -11.82 -13.68
N GLU A 320 -1.61 -11.11 -13.36
CA GLU A 320 -1.67 -9.74 -12.86
C GLU A 320 -2.25 -8.78 -13.92
N LEU A 321 -1.94 -8.99 -15.21
CA LEU A 321 -2.50 -8.21 -16.30
C LEU A 321 -4.03 -8.42 -16.43
N ILE A 322 -4.50 -9.67 -16.40
CA ILE A 322 -5.94 -10.01 -16.46
C ILE A 322 -6.70 -9.39 -15.27
N LEU A 323 -6.16 -9.52 -14.05
CA LEU A 323 -6.78 -8.95 -12.86
C LEU A 323 -6.85 -7.41 -12.91
N ARG A 324 -5.83 -6.74 -13.48
CA ARG A 324 -5.87 -5.29 -13.72
C ARG A 324 -6.90 -4.91 -14.78
N THR A 325 -7.04 -5.69 -15.85
CA THR A 325 -8.06 -5.46 -16.89
C THR A 325 -9.48 -5.64 -16.32
N MET A 326 -9.70 -6.66 -15.51
CA MET A 326 -10.95 -6.88 -14.77
C MET A 326 -11.24 -5.75 -13.77
N ASP A 327 -10.28 -5.37 -12.91
CA ASP A 327 -10.46 -4.25 -11.97
C ASP A 327 -10.77 -2.95 -12.75
N LYS A 328 -10.05 -2.66 -13.85
CA LYS A 328 -10.38 -1.52 -14.73
C LYS A 328 -11.81 -1.58 -15.28
N ALA A 329 -12.25 -2.72 -15.82
CA ALA A 329 -13.58 -2.87 -16.40
C ALA A 329 -14.73 -2.74 -15.38
N LEU A 330 -14.56 -3.29 -14.18
CA LEU A 330 -15.55 -3.23 -13.10
C LEU A 330 -15.72 -1.83 -12.51
N TYR A 331 -14.63 -1.06 -12.41
CA TYR A 331 -14.60 0.21 -11.67
C TYR A 331 -14.67 1.46 -12.57
N SER A 332 -14.23 1.40 -13.84
CA SER A 332 -14.30 2.54 -14.77
C SER A 332 -15.71 3.11 -14.87
N GLU A 333 -15.85 4.44 -15.05
CA GLU A 333 -17.13 5.18 -15.10
C GLU A 333 -18.05 5.06 -13.85
N ARG A 334 -17.64 4.28 -12.84
CA ARG A 334 -18.44 3.93 -11.65
C ARG A 334 -17.79 4.40 -10.35
N LEU A 335 -16.51 4.78 -10.38
CA LEU A 335 -15.75 5.35 -9.26
C LEU A 335 -16.50 6.47 -8.51
N GLU A 336 -17.09 7.42 -9.23
CA GLU A 336 -17.81 8.56 -8.62
C GLU A 336 -19.06 8.13 -7.85
N TRP A 337 -19.81 7.17 -8.39
CA TRP A 337 -21.00 6.61 -7.75
C TRP A 337 -20.62 5.81 -6.49
N ILE A 338 -19.60 4.95 -6.59
CA ILE A 338 -19.10 4.15 -5.46
C ILE A 338 -18.56 5.08 -4.36
N ALA A 339 -17.73 6.07 -4.72
CA ALA A 339 -17.19 7.04 -3.77
C ALA A 339 -18.27 7.99 -3.21
N GLY A 340 -19.37 8.20 -3.94
CA GLY A 340 -20.52 8.99 -3.48
C GLY A 340 -21.40 8.27 -2.45
N GLU A 341 -21.70 6.98 -2.66
CA GLU A 341 -22.60 6.20 -1.78
C GLU A 341 -21.89 5.40 -0.70
N ALA A 342 -20.78 4.72 -1.02
CA ALA A 342 -20.14 3.78 -0.10
C ALA A 342 -19.29 4.51 0.96
N LEU A 343 -18.58 5.57 0.57
CA LEU A 343 -17.69 6.30 1.47
C LEU A 343 -18.43 6.89 2.68
N PRO A 344 -19.57 7.59 2.56
CA PRO A 344 -20.32 8.05 3.73
C PRO A 344 -20.71 6.90 4.67
N GLN A 345 -21.21 5.80 4.13
CA GLN A 345 -21.66 4.64 4.93
C GLN A 345 -20.52 3.95 5.69
N PHE A 346 -19.30 3.92 5.13
CA PHE A 346 -18.12 3.36 5.80
C PHE A 346 -17.51 4.33 6.81
N MET A 347 -17.58 5.64 6.55
CA MET A 347 -17.12 6.68 7.47
C MET A 347 -18.04 6.81 8.70
N GLU A 348 -19.37 6.76 8.51
CA GLU A 348 -20.34 6.74 9.61
C GLU A 348 -20.20 5.50 10.50
N LYS A 349 -19.88 4.34 9.91
CA LYS A 349 -19.67 3.08 10.64
C LYS A 349 -18.26 2.89 11.17
N GLN A 350 -17.37 3.87 10.95
CA GLN A 350 -15.97 3.85 11.38
C GLN A 350 -15.25 2.52 11.07
N SER A 351 -15.46 1.97 9.87
CA SER A 351 -14.92 0.66 9.48
C SER A 351 -13.60 0.81 8.69
N PRO A 352 -12.41 0.76 9.32
CA PRO A 352 -11.13 1.01 8.64
C PRO A 352 -10.83 -0.03 7.55
N ASP A 353 -11.17 -1.30 7.79
CA ASP A 353 -10.87 -2.40 6.84
C ASP A 353 -11.58 -2.22 5.49
N ALA A 354 -12.84 -1.77 5.52
CA ALA A 354 -13.61 -1.49 4.31
C ALA A 354 -13.07 -0.26 3.55
N LEU A 355 -12.56 0.74 4.28
CA LEU A 355 -11.94 1.93 3.71
C LEU A 355 -10.56 1.62 3.10
N LEU A 356 -9.78 0.75 3.74
CA LEU A 356 -8.52 0.23 3.21
C LEU A 356 -8.75 -0.65 1.97
N LEU A 357 -9.74 -1.54 1.97
CA LEU A 357 -10.12 -2.33 0.80
C LEU A 357 -10.51 -1.43 -0.38
N MET A 358 -11.31 -0.39 -0.12
CA MET A 358 -11.70 0.58 -1.12
C MET A 358 -10.50 1.40 -1.63
N TYR A 359 -9.60 1.85 -0.75
CA TYR A 359 -8.37 2.54 -1.14
C TYR A 359 -7.49 1.68 -2.06
N ASN A 360 -7.27 0.42 -1.69
CA ASN A 360 -6.49 -0.53 -2.49
C ASN A 360 -7.10 -0.78 -3.87
N LYS A 361 -8.44 -0.89 -3.96
CA LYS A 361 -9.14 -1.04 -5.26
C LYS A 361 -9.12 0.22 -6.11
N PHE A 362 -9.28 1.41 -5.52
CA PHE A 362 -9.16 2.68 -6.25
C PHE A 362 -7.71 2.96 -6.70
N SER A 363 -6.71 2.54 -5.92
CA SER A 363 -5.29 2.63 -6.28
C SER A 363 -4.95 1.82 -7.54
N ARG A 364 -5.46 0.58 -7.66
CA ARG A 364 -5.25 -0.29 -8.83
C ARG A 364 -5.84 0.22 -10.15
N VAL A 365 -6.79 1.16 -10.09
CA VAL A 365 -7.55 1.68 -11.24
C VAL A 365 -7.24 3.17 -11.47
N ASP A 366 -6.15 3.68 -10.90
CA ASP A 366 -5.71 5.09 -10.99
C ASP A 366 -6.79 6.10 -10.50
N GLY A 367 -7.76 5.60 -9.72
CA GLY A 367 -8.99 6.31 -9.32
C GLY A 367 -8.87 7.17 -8.06
N LEU A 368 -7.68 7.25 -7.46
CA LEU A 368 -7.45 7.88 -6.15
C LEU A 368 -7.95 9.33 -6.07
N LYS A 369 -7.85 10.10 -7.17
CA LYS A 369 -8.35 11.48 -7.26
C LYS A 369 -9.87 11.58 -7.04
N VAL A 370 -10.65 10.63 -7.56
CA VAL A 370 -12.11 10.58 -7.38
C VAL A 370 -12.47 10.29 -5.92
N LEU A 371 -11.71 9.40 -5.27
CA LEU A 371 -11.85 9.11 -3.84
C LEU A 371 -11.46 10.32 -2.99
N GLN A 372 -10.36 10.99 -3.30
CA GLN A 372 -9.88 12.21 -2.62
C GLN A 372 -10.93 13.33 -2.66
N VAL A 373 -11.52 13.61 -3.84
CA VAL A 373 -12.58 14.63 -4.00
C VAL A 373 -13.83 14.28 -3.19
N SER A 374 -14.24 13.00 -3.21
CA SER A 374 -15.41 12.54 -2.45
C SER A 374 -15.17 12.57 -0.93
N PHE A 375 -13.97 12.19 -0.48
CA PHE A 375 -13.54 12.28 0.91
C PHE A 375 -13.52 13.73 1.41
N LYS A 376 -12.91 14.64 0.64
CA LYS A 376 -12.89 16.08 0.90
C LYS A 376 -14.30 16.64 1.07
N ARG A 377 -15.22 16.26 0.18
CA ARG A 377 -16.64 16.66 0.24
C ARG A 377 -17.33 16.15 1.51
N TYR A 378 -17.21 14.85 1.81
CA TYR A 378 -17.81 14.25 3.00
C TYR A 378 -17.27 14.88 4.30
N VAL A 379 -15.95 15.04 4.43
CA VAL A 379 -15.33 15.68 5.61
C VAL A 379 -15.84 17.12 5.79
N LYS A 380 -15.89 17.91 4.71
CA LYS A 380 -16.43 19.28 4.73
C LYS A 380 -17.89 19.32 5.20
N GLU A 381 -18.73 18.42 4.68
CA GLU A 381 -20.14 18.31 5.05
C GLU A 381 -20.30 17.95 6.53
N GLN A 382 -19.55 16.96 7.04
CA GLN A 382 -19.60 16.55 8.45
C GLN A 382 -19.08 17.64 9.40
N VAL A 383 -17.96 18.30 9.09
CA VAL A 383 -17.47 19.44 9.89
C VAL A 383 -18.51 20.56 9.90
N ALA A 384 -19.13 20.88 8.76
CA ALA A 384 -20.18 21.87 8.70
C ALA A 384 -21.43 21.49 9.52
N ILE A 385 -21.82 20.21 9.57
CA ILE A 385 -22.91 19.71 10.42
C ILE A 385 -22.57 19.87 11.91
N ILE A 386 -21.36 19.46 12.33
CA ILE A 386 -20.88 19.59 13.72
C ILE A 386 -20.88 21.06 14.15
N VAL A 387 -20.36 21.95 13.30
CA VAL A 387 -20.21 23.39 13.57
C VAL A 387 -21.57 24.14 13.57
N LYS A 388 -22.53 23.73 12.74
CA LYS A 388 -23.90 24.31 12.72
C LYS A 388 -24.80 23.82 13.86
N SER A 389 -24.43 22.76 14.58
CA SER A 389 -25.29 22.14 15.60
C SER A 389 -25.40 23.00 16.88
N VAL A 390 -26.41 23.89 16.92
CA VAL A 390 -26.69 24.76 18.08
C VAL A 390 -26.95 23.95 19.36
N ALA A 391 -27.71 22.85 19.26
CA ALA A 391 -28.04 21.98 20.40
C ALA A 391 -26.84 21.22 21.00
N LYS A 392 -25.68 21.21 20.34
CA LYS A 392 -24.45 20.52 20.81
C LYS A 392 -23.25 21.45 20.94
N GLU A 393 -23.46 22.77 21.03
CA GLU A 393 -22.38 23.76 21.05
C GLU A 393 -21.30 23.48 22.10
N GLU A 394 -21.68 23.14 23.35
CA GLU A 394 -20.69 22.82 24.40
C GLU A 394 -19.77 21.64 24.06
N LYS A 395 -20.26 20.69 23.24
CA LYS A 395 -19.53 19.51 22.77
C LYS A 395 -18.95 19.68 21.37
N MET A 396 -19.10 20.86 20.74
CA MET A 396 -18.63 21.09 19.37
C MET A 396 -17.14 20.80 19.22
N VAL A 397 -16.31 21.37 20.10
CA VAL A 397 -14.85 21.17 20.08
C VAL A 397 -14.47 19.71 20.34
N GLU A 398 -15.14 19.05 21.29
CA GLU A 398 -14.92 17.63 21.60
C GLU A 398 -15.25 16.72 20.41
N ASN A 399 -16.39 16.95 19.74
CA ASN A 399 -16.78 16.22 18.53
C ASN A 399 -15.83 16.49 17.36
N LEU A 400 -15.35 17.74 17.19
CA LEU A 400 -14.35 18.08 16.17
C LEU A 400 -13.01 17.39 16.41
N LEU A 401 -12.55 17.32 17.67
CA LEU A 401 -11.34 16.60 18.05
C LEU A 401 -11.46 15.09 17.78
N GLN A 402 -12.57 14.47 18.18
CA GLN A 402 -12.83 13.05 17.91
C GLN A 402 -12.89 12.76 16.41
N PHE A 403 -13.56 13.61 15.63
CA PHE A 403 -13.65 13.44 14.18
C PHE A 403 -12.30 13.66 13.48
N LYS A 404 -11.51 14.65 13.93
CA LYS A 404 -10.14 14.88 13.43
C LYS A 404 -9.24 13.69 13.71
N TYR A 405 -9.26 13.16 14.94
CA TYR A 405 -8.49 11.97 15.32
C TYR A 405 -8.85 10.74 14.48
N PHE A 406 -10.15 10.49 14.25
CA PHE A 406 -10.59 9.41 13.35
C PHE A 406 -10.08 9.60 11.92
N CYS A 407 -10.17 10.81 11.37
CA CYS A 407 -9.66 11.10 10.03
C CYS A 407 -8.13 10.96 9.95
N ASP A 408 -7.39 11.38 10.98
CA ASP A 408 -5.93 11.28 11.02
C ASP A 408 -5.47 9.82 11.05
N SER A 409 -6.04 8.98 11.94
CA SER A 409 -5.79 7.53 11.95
C SER A 409 -6.15 6.91 10.60
N LEU A 410 -7.30 7.27 10.01
CA LEU A 410 -7.66 6.77 8.68
C LEU A 410 -6.61 7.13 7.61
N THR A 411 -6.08 8.36 7.61
CA THR A 411 -5.01 8.75 6.67
C THR A 411 -3.68 8.06 6.94
N ALA A 412 -3.38 7.71 8.19
CA ALA A 412 -2.15 7.01 8.57
C ALA A 412 -2.20 5.50 8.31
N ASP A 413 -3.35 4.87 8.57
CA ASP A 413 -3.51 3.42 8.58
C ASP A 413 -4.08 2.84 7.29
N ALA A 414 -5.07 3.51 6.70
CA ALA A 414 -5.87 3.01 5.56
C ALA A 414 -5.54 3.71 4.24
N PHE A 415 -5.25 5.02 4.24
CA PHE A 415 -4.85 5.78 3.04
C PHE A 415 -3.33 5.98 2.98
N ALA A 416 -2.57 4.93 3.32
CA ALA A 416 -1.13 4.91 3.21
C ALA A 416 -0.67 4.17 1.96
N ASN A 417 0.34 4.71 1.28
CA ASN A 417 1.06 3.99 0.24
C ASN A 417 2.07 3.04 0.89
N VAL A 418 2.15 1.82 0.35
CA VAL A 418 3.13 0.81 0.74
C VAL A 418 4.25 0.84 -0.31
N GLU A 419 5.33 1.56 0.00
CA GLU A 419 6.54 1.53 -0.82
C GLU A 419 7.52 0.47 -0.31
N PRO A 420 8.10 -0.37 -1.18
CA PRO A 420 9.20 -1.24 -0.79
C PRO A 420 10.43 -0.37 -0.50
N VAL A 421 11.00 -0.53 0.70
CA VAL A 421 12.11 0.30 1.18
C VAL A 421 13.35 0.06 0.33
N THR A 422 13.55 0.90 -0.68
CA THR A 422 14.76 0.90 -1.50
C THR A 422 15.80 1.76 -0.81
N THR A 423 16.55 1.18 0.16
CA THR A 423 17.65 1.88 0.82
C THR A 423 18.79 2.16 -0.15
N VAL A 424 18.71 3.29 -0.85
CA VAL A 424 19.87 3.92 -1.50
C VAL A 424 20.77 4.47 -0.39
N LYS A 425 21.68 3.64 0.12
CA LYS A 425 22.74 4.12 1.02
C LYS A 425 23.70 5.00 0.22
N SER A 426 23.67 6.29 0.51
CA SER A 426 24.68 7.25 0.05
C SER A 426 26.07 6.80 0.51
N ILE A 427 27.02 6.79 -0.42
CA ILE A 427 28.40 6.40 -0.14
C ILE A 427 29.10 7.57 0.55
N ALA A 428 29.47 7.38 1.81
CA ALA A 428 30.48 8.18 2.51
C ALA A 428 31.54 7.20 3.07
N PRO A 429 32.84 7.41 2.81
CA PRO A 429 33.88 6.49 3.25
C PRO A 429 34.25 6.78 4.71
N SER A 430 34.11 5.77 5.59
CA SER A 430 34.78 5.76 6.89
C SER A 430 35.20 4.33 7.25
N VAL A 431 36.25 4.22 8.05
CA VAL A 431 37.17 3.07 8.12
C VAL A 431 36.88 2.14 9.31
N ALA A 432 37.54 0.97 9.28
CA ALA A 432 37.79 0.04 10.40
C ALA A 432 36.70 -1.00 10.76
N SER A 433 36.75 -2.11 10.02
CA SER A 433 36.77 -3.50 10.51
C SER A 433 36.23 -3.85 11.91
N THR A 434 35.22 -4.73 11.95
CA THR A 434 35.35 -5.97 12.73
C THR A 434 34.56 -7.11 12.08
N SER A 435 35.09 -8.32 12.18
CA SER A 435 34.55 -9.52 11.53
C SER A 435 33.33 -10.07 12.27
N ALA A 436 32.15 -10.02 11.65
CA ALA A 436 31.03 -10.90 11.96
C ALA A 436 30.47 -11.48 10.65
N LEU A 437 30.25 -12.79 10.63
CA LEU A 437 29.65 -13.49 9.49
C LEU A 437 28.20 -12.99 9.29
N PRO A 438 27.72 -12.81 8.04
CA PRO A 438 26.30 -12.59 7.81
C PRO A 438 25.55 -13.87 8.18
N MET A 439 24.66 -13.80 9.16
CA MET A 439 23.54 -14.74 9.20
C MET A 439 22.60 -14.39 8.05
N ASP A 440 22.08 -15.40 7.37
CA ASP A 440 21.08 -15.23 6.33
C ASP A 440 19.86 -14.50 6.91
N ILE A 441 19.62 -13.29 6.41
CA ILE A 441 18.36 -12.57 6.65
C ILE A 441 17.44 -12.95 5.49
N ASP A 442 16.42 -13.76 5.79
CA ASP A 442 15.36 -14.08 4.84
C ASP A 442 14.77 -12.80 4.23
N ALA A 443 14.64 -12.80 2.91
CA ALA A 443 14.22 -11.62 2.14
C ALA A 443 12.76 -11.17 2.39
N ASP A 444 12.01 -11.88 3.23
CA ASP A 444 10.59 -11.65 3.53
C ASP A 444 10.32 -10.71 4.72
N THR A 445 11.35 -10.22 5.43
CA THR A 445 11.15 -9.35 6.63
C THR A 445 11.73 -7.93 6.46
N ALA A 446 11.57 -7.34 5.29
CA ALA A 446 11.77 -5.89 5.13
C ALA A 446 10.59 -5.12 5.78
N PRO A 447 10.82 -4.20 6.73
CA PRO A 447 9.73 -3.48 7.38
C PRO A 447 9.05 -2.53 6.40
N LEU A 448 7.85 -2.91 5.94
CA LEU A 448 6.98 -2.11 5.07
C LEU A 448 6.57 -0.82 5.79
N LYS A 449 7.24 0.29 5.49
CA LYS A 449 6.89 1.59 6.06
C LYS A 449 5.67 2.15 5.33
N LYS A 450 4.50 2.10 5.98
CA LYS A 450 3.31 2.84 5.54
C LYS A 450 3.63 4.34 5.49
N ILE A 451 3.53 4.96 4.33
CA ILE A 451 3.66 6.41 4.17
C ILE A 451 2.26 6.98 3.91
N PRO A 452 1.71 7.84 4.81
CA PRO A 452 0.40 8.46 4.60
C PRO A 452 0.37 9.20 3.27
N ASN A 453 -0.67 9.00 2.46
CA ASN A 453 -0.76 9.67 1.17
C ASN A 453 -0.95 11.18 1.38
N GLN A 454 0.07 11.95 0.99
CA GLN A 454 0.14 13.40 1.22
C GLN A 454 -1.03 14.15 0.56
N GLU A 455 -1.57 13.66 -0.56
CA GLU A 455 -2.75 14.22 -1.22
C GLU A 455 -4.00 14.15 -0.32
N PHE A 456 -4.15 13.09 0.48
CA PHE A 456 -5.25 12.93 1.43
C PHE A 456 -5.06 13.80 2.68
N VAL A 457 -3.82 14.00 3.15
CA VAL A 457 -3.50 14.91 4.26
C VAL A 457 -3.80 16.37 3.89
N TYR A 458 -3.45 16.79 2.67
CA TYR A 458 -3.83 18.11 2.15
C TYR A 458 -5.34 18.24 1.95
N ALA A 459 -6.00 17.23 1.38
CA ALA A 459 -7.46 17.23 1.20
C ALA A 459 -8.22 17.30 2.54
N LEU A 460 -7.73 16.60 3.57
CA LEU A 460 -8.26 16.67 4.93
C LEU A 460 -8.14 18.08 5.50
N SER A 461 -6.96 18.70 5.38
CA SER A 461 -6.69 20.03 5.91
C SER A 461 -7.56 21.12 5.26
N ASP A 462 -7.70 21.09 3.93
CA ASP A 462 -8.57 22.00 3.18
C ASP A 462 -10.07 21.72 3.46
N ALA A 463 -10.48 20.45 3.57
CA ALA A 463 -11.85 20.10 3.95
C ALA A 463 -12.23 20.65 5.34
N PHE A 464 -11.31 20.57 6.32
CA PHE A 464 -11.52 21.17 7.64
C PHE A 464 -11.63 22.69 7.54
N GLN A 465 -10.71 23.40 6.86
CA GLN A 465 -10.80 24.85 6.69
C GLN A 465 -12.11 25.29 5.99
N GLN A 466 -12.55 24.55 4.96
CA GLN A 466 -13.83 24.83 4.29
C GLN A 466 -15.06 24.49 5.14
N GLY A 467 -14.97 23.51 6.04
CA GLY A 467 -16.03 23.16 6.99
C GLY A 467 -16.22 24.22 8.08
N PHE A 468 -15.13 24.80 8.59
CA PHE A 468 -15.17 25.87 9.59
C PHE A 468 -15.85 27.13 9.05
N LYS A 469 -15.62 27.48 7.78
CA LYS A 469 -16.31 28.58 7.06
C LYS A 469 -17.84 28.48 7.04
N ALA A 470 -18.42 27.33 7.39
CA ALA A 470 -19.86 27.12 7.44
C ALA A 470 -20.58 27.86 8.59
N ARG A 471 -19.85 28.37 9.60
CA ARG A 471 -20.36 29.25 10.66
C ARG A 471 -19.25 30.20 11.13
N ARG A 472 -19.42 31.49 10.90
CA ARG A 472 -18.47 32.53 11.38
C ARG A 472 -18.56 32.71 12.89
N ASN A 473 -17.48 33.19 13.48
CA ASN A 473 -17.27 33.64 14.87
C ASN A 473 -17.43 32.56 15.96
N LYS A 474 -18.47 31.71 15.90
CA LYS A 474 -18.75 30.72 16.96
C LYS A 474 -17.65 29.65 17.13
N PRO A 475 -17.03 29.08 16.06
CA PRO A 475 -15.93 28.13 16.24
C PRO A 475 -14.76 28.74 17.02
N ALA A 476 -14.39 29.98 16.70
CA ALA A 476 -13.37 30.75 17.41
C ALA A 476 -13.71 30.91 18.90
N GLU A 477 -14.92 31.39 19.20
CA GLU A 477 -15.42 31.54 20.57
C GLU A 477 -15.42 30.21 21.35
N MET A 478 -15.88 29.12 20.74
CA MET A 478 -15.98 27.82 21.41
C MET A 478 -14.62 27.18 21.65
N ILE A 479 -13.62 27.36 20.76
CA ILE A 479 -12.24 26.94 21.01
C ILE A 479 -11.65 27.72 22.19
N ALA A 480 -11.84 29.05 22.25
CA ALA A 480 -11.38 29.87 23.37
C ALA A 480 -12.04 29.45 24.71
N LYS A 481 -13.35 29.19 24.70
CA LYS A 481 -14.10 28.67 25.87
C LYS A 481 -13.65 27.26 26.28
N TYR A 482 -13.31 26.39 25.33
CA TYR A 482 -12.80 25.05 25.63
C TYR A 482 -11.42 25.11 26.29
N LEU A 483 -10.50 25.93 25.74
CA LEU A 483 -9.18 26.17 26.34
C LEU A 483 -9.31 26.76 27.76
N ASP A 484 -10.19 27.74 27.98
CA ASP A 484 -10.47 28.28 29.32
C ASP A 484 -10.98 27.20 30.29
N LYS A 485 -11.88 26.32 29.83
CA LYS A 485 -12.41 25.19 30.62
C LYS A 485 -11.34 24.12 30.91
N ALA A 486 -10.37 23.91 30.01
CA ALA A 486 -9.22 23.03 30.24
C ALA A 486 -8.23 23.65 31.25
N MET A 487 -7.85 24.92 31.06
CA MET A 487 -6.89 25.63 31.92
C MET A 487 -7.36 25.82 33.36
N ARG A 488 -8.68 25.96 33.59
CA ARG A 488 -9.26 25.97 34.95
C ARG A 488 -9.39 24.59 35.59
N LYS A 489 -9.49 23.52 34.78
CA LYS A 489 -9.53 22.14 35.28
C LYS A 489 -8.13 21.66 35.69
N GLY A 490 -7.10 22.15 35.01
CA GLY A 490 -5.72 21.68 35.17
C GLY A 490 -5.51 20.25 34.68
N GLN A 491 -4.34 19.68 35.00
CA GLN A 491 -3.93 18.34 34.61
C GLN A 491 -4.90 17.23 35.07
N LYS A 492 -5.62 17.42 36.19
CA LYS A 492 -6.55 16.42 36.78
C LYS A 492 -5.97 15.00 36.93
N GLY A 493 -4.69 14.90 37.28
CA GLY A 493 -3.99 13.62 37.44
C GLY A 493 -3.51 12.97 36.14
N LYS A 494 -3.58 13.67 35.00
CA LYS A 494 -2.82 13.32 33.79
C LYS A 494 -1.35 13.73 33.93
N GLU A 495 -0.48 13.06 33.20
CA GLU A 495 0.90 13.53 33.01
C GLU A 495 0.95 14.86 32.26
N GLU A 496 2.01 15.64 32.48
CA GLU A 496 2.18 16.96 31.86
C GLU A 496 2.19 16.87 30.33
N VAL A 497 2.83 15.82 29.80
CA VAL A 497 2.97 15.54 28.36
C VAL A 497 1.61 15.27 27.71
N ASP A 498 0.74 14.49 28.37
CA ASP A 498 -0.60 14.19 27.88
C ASP A 498 -1.51 15.43 27.90
N PHE A 499 -1.40 16.25 28.95
CA PHE A 499 -2.14 17.52 29.02
C PHE A 499 -1.67 18.50 27.92
N MET A 500 -0.36 18.59 27.67
CA MET A 500 0.18 19.35 26.53
C MET A 500 -0.30 18.79 25.19
N SER A 501 -0.34 17.47 24.99
CA SER A 501 -0.84 16.84 23.76
C SER A 501 -2.32 17.16 23.53
N GLU A 502 -3.15 17.19 24.58
CA GLU A 502 -4.56 17.60 24.48
C GLU A 502 -4.70 19.08 24.07
N LEU A 503 -3.93 19.97 24.70
CA LEU A 503 -3.91 21.40 24.36
C LEU A 503 -3.43 21.63 22.92
N ASP A 504 -2.38 20.95 22.49
CA ASP A 504 -1.86 21.03 21.12
C ASP A 504 -2.88 20.58 20.08
N ARG A 505 -3.63 19.50 20.35
CA ARG A 505 -4.74 19.06 19.47
C ARG A 505 -5.80 20.16 19.34
N VAL A 506 -6.16 20.83 20.44
CA VAL A 506 -7.09 21.99 20.40
C VAL A 506 -6.50 23.15 19.60
N LEU A 507 -5.21 23.46 19.78
CA LEU A 507 -4.51 24.50 19.02
C LEU A 507 -4.44 24.18 17.52
N THR A 508 -4.35 22.92 17.10
CA THR A 508 -4.44 22.60 15.65
C THR A 508 -5.78 23.01 15.05
N LEU A 509 -6.89 23.00 15.81
CA LEU A 509 -8.19 23.49 15.34
C LEU A 509 -8.21 25.01 15.13
N TYR A 510 -7.41 25.77 15.89
CA TYR A 510 -7.26 27.22 15.68
C TYR A 510 -6.69 27.54 14.29
N ARG A 511 -5.83 26.69 13.71
CA ARG A 511 -5.27 26.88 12.35
C ARG A 511 -6.33 26.89 11.24
N TYR A 512 -7.48 26.24 11.46
CA TYR A 512 -8.58 26.17 10.48
C TYR A 512 -9.61 27.29 10.64
N THR A 513 -9.42 28.19 11.62
CA THR A 513 -10.36 29.26 11.94
C THR A 513 -9.88 30.59 11.32
N ASP A 514 -10.72 31.20 10.47
CA ASP A 514 -10.39 32.49 9.83
C ASP A 514 -10.58 33.69 10.81
N ASP A 515 -11.56 33.61 11.73
CA ASP A 515 -11.94 34.68 12.67
C ASP A 515 -10.98 34.78 13.88
N LYS A 516 -9.70 35.06 13.62
CA LYS A 516 -8.61 35.10 14.62
C LYS A 516 -8.76 36.21 15.67
N ASP A 517 -9.29 37.36 15.26
CA ASP A 517 -9.61 38.50 16.12
C ASP A 517 -10.66 38.12 17.18
N VAL A 518 -11.71 37.41 16.78
CA VAL A 518 -12.75 36.87 17.69
C VAL A 518 -12.12 35.93 18.71
N PHE A 519 -11.28 34.99 18.26
CA PHE A 519 -10.55 34.08 19.17
C PHE A 519 -9.70 34.86 20.17
N ARG A 520 -8.92 35.86 19.71
CA ARG A 520 -8.11 36.74 20.58
C ARG A 520 -8.94 37.47 21.62
N THR A 521 -10.04 38.12 21.23
CA THR A 521 -10.89 38.88 22.16
C THR A 521 -11.46 37.98 23.26
N PHE A 522 -11.95 36.78 22.91
CA PHE A 522 -12.45 35.82 23.91
C PHE A 522 -11.32 35.21 24.76
N TYR A 523 -10.17 34.88 24.16
CA TYR A 523 -9.04 34.30 24.86
C TYR A 523 -8.43 35.27 25.88
N HIS A 524 -8.11 36.51 25.48
CA HIS A 524 -7.59 37.52 26.41
C HIS A 524 -8.58 37.85 27.52
N ARG A 525 -9.89 37.93 27.23
CA ARG A 525 -10.94 38.14 28.24
C ARG A 525 -11.08 36.98 29.22
N ALA A 526 -10.85 35.75 28.76
CA ALA A 526 -10.82 34.56 29.61
C ALA A 526 -9.55 34.53 30.49
N LEU A 527 -8.38 34.70 29.87
CA LEU A 527 -7.08 34.80 30.55
C LEU A 527 -7.11 35.87 31.65
N ALA A 528 -7.59 37.08 31.34
CA ALA A 528 -7.71 38.18 32.28
C ALA A 528 -8.52 37.80 33.52
N LYS A 529 -9.63 37.08 33.33
CA LYS A 529 -10.45 36.58 34.44
C LYS A 529 -9.80 35.45 35.22
N ARG A 530 -9.05 34.55 34.57
CA ARG A 530 -8.32 33.47 35.27
C ARG A 530 -7.22 34.04 36.16
N LEU A 531 -6.46 35.02 35.64
CA LEU A 531 -5.38 35.67 36.36
C LEU A 531 -5.88 36.51 37.55
N LEU A 532 -6.84 37.41 37.36
CA LEU A 532 -7.32 38.29 38.45
C LEU A 532 -8.09 37.55 39.56
N LEU A 533 -8.77 36.45 39.22
CA LEU A 533 -9.49 35.64 40.19
C LEU A 533 -8.63 34.52 40.79
N GLU A 534 -7.36 34.41 40.39
CA GLU A 534 -6.42 33.34 40.73
C GLU A 534 -7.02 31.92 40.53
N LYS A 535 -7.69 31.72 39.39
CA LYS A 535 -8.38 30.47 38.98
C LYS A 535 -7.66 29.69 37.87
N SER A 536 -6.42 30.06 37.56
CA SER A 536 -5.51 29.29 36.70
C SER A 536 -5.04 28.04 37.42
N ALA A 537 -4.87 26.91 36.71
CA ALA A 537 -4.30 25.71 37.33
C ALA A 537 -2.78 25.81 37.57
N SER A 538 -2.05 26.54 36.73
CA SER A 538 -0.64 26.92 36.94
C SER A 538 -0.27 28.08 36.01
N ASP A 539 0.52 29.03 36.53
CA ASP A 539 0.99 30.21 35.78
C ASP A 539 1.99 29.81 34.67
N ASP A 540 2.69 28.69 34.81
CA ASP A 540 3.69 28.21 33.84
C ASP A 540 3.02 27.66 32.57
N PHE A 541 1.91 26.91 32.71
CA PHE A 541 1.13 26.47 31.56
C PHE A 541 0.52 27.65 30.79
N GLU A 542 0.06 28.70 31.48
CA GLU A 542 -0.46 29.91 30.83
C GLU A 542 0.64 30.63 30.02
N LYS A 543 1.82 30.83 30.61
CA LYS A 543 2.99 31.42 29.93
C LYS A 543 3.43 30.59 28.72
N MET A 544 3.44 29.26 28.85
CA MET A 544 3.82 28.35 27.78
C MET A 544 2.82 28.39 26.60
N ILE A 545 1.51 28.38 26.86
CA ILE A 545 0.49 28.49 25.81
C ILE A 545 0.56 29.85 25.12
N LEU A 546 0.75 30.95 25.86
CA LEU A 546 0.95 32.27 25.28
C LEU A 546 2.18 32.31 24.37
N LYS A 547 3.32 31.78 24.84
CA LYS A 547 4.54 31.67 24.03
C LYS A 547 4.27 30.89 22.74
N LYS A 548 3.62 29.73 22.83
CA LYS A 548 3.30 28.89 21.67
C LYS A 548 2.33 29.57 20.69
N LEU A 549 1.27 30.22 21.17
CA LEU A 549 0.36 31.01 20.33
C LEU A 549 1.10 32.13 19.59
N LYS A 550 1.98 32.85 20.28
CA LYS A 550 2.79 33.95 19.75
C LYS A 550 3.83 33.51 18.71
N GLU A 551 4.50 32.37 18.94
CA GLU A 551 5.58 31.86 18.08
C GLU A 551 5.07 31.06 16.88
N GLU A 552 4.05 30.21 17.04
CA GLU A 552 3.60 29.27 15.99
C GLU A 552 2.33 29.68 15.24
N TYR A 553 1.52 30.63 15.74
CA TYR A 553 0.16 30.86 15.20
C TYR A 553 -0.17 32.33 14.86
N ASP A 554 0.14 33.25 15.77
CA ASP A 554 -0.27 34.65 15.68
C ASP A 554 0.58 35.56 16.61
N PRO A 555 1.54 36.33 16.07
CA PRO A 555 2.38 37.25 16.85
C PRO A 555 1.61 38.32 17.64
N GLU A 556 0.36 38.63 17.27
CA GLU A 556 -0.44 39.66 17.94
C GLU A 556 -0.91 39.24 19.36
N PHE A 557 -0.65 37.98 19.78
CA PHE A 557 -0.87 37.50 21.15
C PHE A 557 0.08 38.10 22.20
N GLY A 558 1.07 38.90 21.80
CA GLY A 558 2.04 39.54 22.70
C GLY A 558 1.42 40.39 23.83
N MET A 559 0.16 40.81 23.74
CA MET A 559 -0.57 41.47 24.84
C MET A 559 -0.60 40.63 26.13
N GLY A 560 -0.61 39.29 26.03
CA GLY A 560 -0.62 38.41 27.19
C GLY A 560 0.62 38.57 28.08
N ASP A 561 1.79 38.83 27.51
CA ASP A 561 3.05 39.03 28.25
C ASP A 561 2.98 40.29 29.13
N HIS A 562 2.26 41.32 28.69
CA HIS A 562 2.08 42.56 29.46
C HIS A 562 1.14 42.34 30.66
N MET A 563 0.10 41.52 30.51
CA MET A 563 -0.80 41.17 31.61
C MET A 563 -0.04 40.46 32.74
N PHE A 564 0.91 39.58 32.43
CA PHE A 564 1.77 38.95 33.44
C PHE A 564 2.72 39.94 34.12
N LYS A 565 3.32 40.88 33.37
CA LYS A 565 4.18 41.93 33.94
C LYS A 565 3.42 42.85 34.88
N ASP A 566 2.20 43.27 34.53
CA ASP A 566 1.35 44.09 35.40
C ASP A 566 1.09 43.38 36.75
N LEU A 567 0.80 42.07 36.73
CA LEU A 567 0.56 41.29 37.93
C LEU A 567 1.82 41.12 38.78
N GLU A 568 2.99 40.89 38.17
CA GLU A 568 4.26 40.77 38.87
C GLU A 568 4.68 42.10 39.53
N LEU A 569 4.57 43.22 38.79
CA LEU A 569 4.77 44.56 39.32
C LEU A 569 3.79 44.87 40.46
N SER A 570 2.51 44.51 40.32
CA SER A 570 1.52 44.73 41.36
C SER A 570 1.73 43.86 42.60
N ARG A 571 2.16 42.60 42.45
CA ARG A 571 2.56 41.73 43.57
C ARG A 571 3.75 42.35 44.32
N GLY A 572 4.71 42.93 43.61
CA GLY A 572 5.81 43.72 44.18
C GLY A 572 5.31 44.93 44.98
N LEU A 573 4.54 45.82 44.35
CA LEU A 573 3.95 47.02 44.98
C LEU A 573 3.11 46.69 46.22
N MET A 574 2.36 45.58 46.19
CA MET A 574 1.54 45.13 47.31
C MET A 574 2.39 44.65 48.50
N LYS A 575 3.52 43.98 48.23
CA LYS A 575 4.49 43.61 49.27
C LYS A 575 5.09 44.86 49.92
N GLU A 576 5.57 45.82 49.12
CA GLU A 576 6.12 47.07 49.61
C GLU A 576 5.12 47.90 50.42
N TYR A 577 3.84 47.89 50.04
CA TYR A 577 2.76 48.53 50.80
C TYR A 577 2.54 47.85 52.15
N THR A 578 2.57 46.51 52.19
CA THR A 578 2.44 45.73 53.43
C THR A 578 3.57 46.05 54.40
N GLU A 579 4.82 46.01 53.93
CA GLU A 579 6.00 46.39 54.73
C GLU A 579 5.96 47.87 55.17
N HIS A 580 5.35 48.76 54.39
CA HIS A 580 5.18 50.17 54.78
C HIS A 580 4.17 50.33 55.93
N ARG A 581 3.07 49.56 55.93
CA ARG A 581 2.10 49.53 57.04
C ARG A 581 2.70 48.92 58.31
N GLU A 582 3.44 47.81 58.19
CA GLU A 582 4.18 47.20 59.30
C GLU A 582 5.14 48.22 59.94
N ARG A 583 5.89 48.97 59.13
CA ARG A 583 6.79 50.04 59.61
C ARG A 583 6.07 51.25 60.25
N GLN A 584 4.78 51.43 60.02
CA GLN A 584 3.97 52.48 60.66
C GLN A 584 3.28 52.01 61.96
N GLY A 585 3.43 50.74 62.35
CA GLY A 585 2.84 50.20 63.57
C GLY A 585 1.32 49.96 63.51
N GLU A 586 0.71 50.04 62.33
CA GLU A 586 -0.72 49.76 62.12
C GLU A 586 -1.02 48.24 62.06
N GLU A 587 -0.65 47.49 63.10
CA GLU A 587 -0.77 46.02 63.09
C GLU A 587 -2.21 45.50 63.34
N SER A 588 -3.18 46.42 63.54
CA SER A 588 -4.56 46.07 63.93
C SER A 588 -5.59 46.36 62.83
N THR A 589 -5.71 45.43 61.89
CA THR A 589 -6.98 45.17 61.20
C THR A 589 -7.07 43.69 60.84
N GLN A 590 -8.17 43.01 61.19
CA GLN A 590 -8.43 41.61 60.84
C GLN A 590 -8.73 41.41 59.33
N GLN A 591 -8.28 42.34 58.50
CA GLN A 591 -8.76 42.60 57.14
C GLN A 591 -7.54 42.72 56.23
N LYS A 592 -7.23 41.64 55.50
CA LYS A 592 -6.13 41.60 54.55
C LYS A 592 -6.58 42.14 53.19
N MET A 593 -6.40 43.44 52.97
CA MET A 593 -6.55 44.04 51.65
C MET A 593 -5.43 43.55 50.71
N SER A 594 -5.77 43.33 49.44
CA SER A 594 -4.82 43.03 48.36
C SER A 594 -5.23 43.84 47.13
N VAL A 595 -4.29 44.49 46.46
CA VAL A 595 -4.55 45.36 45.31
C VAL A 595 -3.81 44.86 44.08
N MET A 596 -4.54 44.81 42.96
CA MET A 596 -3.99 44.56 41.63
C MET A 596 -4.08 45.85 40.79
N VAL A 597 -2.94 46.47 40.50
CA VAL A 597 -2.82 47.66 39.64
C VAL A 597 -2.56 47.19 38.21
N LEU A 598 -3.44 47.59 37.28
CA LEU A 598 -3.47 47.07 35.91
C LEU A 598 -3.41 48.22 34.90
N GLN A 599 -2.64 48.09 33.81
CA GLN A 599 -2.56 49.13 32.79
C GLN A 599 -3.72 48.99 31.79
N ARG A 600 -4.62 49.98 31.78
CA ARG A 600 -5.86 50.02 30.97
C ARG A 600 -5.71 49.63 29.48
N SER A 601 -4.56 49.85 28.85
CA SER A 601 -4.33 49.51 27.44
C SER A 601 -4.13 48.01 27.16
N PHE A 602 -3.74 47.21 28.15
CA PHE A 602 -3.45 45.78 27.97
C PHE A 602 -4.56 44.85 28.45
N TRP A 603 -5.55 45.37 29.18
CA TRP A 603 -6.60 44.57 29.81
C TRP A 603 -7.96 44.76 29.11
N PRO A 604 -8.70 43.67 28.80
CA PRO A 604 -9.92 43.70 27.98
C PRO A 604 -11.18 44.13 28.76
N PHE A 605 -11.02 44.98 29.78
CA PHE A 605 -12.10 45.46 30.64
C PHE A 605 -12.40 46.93 30.36
N SER A 606 -13.68 47.22 30.13
CA SER A 606 -14.16 48.60 29.98
C SER A 606 -14.62 49.12 31.32
N THR A 607 -14.07 50.25 31.76
CA THR A 607 -14.47 50.94 33.00
C THR A 607 -15.97 51.20 32.99
N ARG A 608 -16.70 50.60 33.94
CA ARG A 608 -18.09 51.01 34.24
C ARG A 608 -18.09 52.42 34.85
N LYS A 609 -19.24 53.09 34.78
CA LYS A 609 -19.46 54.43 35.37
C LYS A 609 -20.35 54.40 36.62
N GLU A 610 -20.77 53.21 37.04
CA GLU A 610 -21.65 53.01 38.20
C GLU A 610 -20.84 52.34 39.31
N ASP A 611 -20.29 53.16 40.19
CA ASP A 611 -19.62 52.72 41.41
C ASP A 611 -20.68 52.35 42.45
N ALA A 612 -20.47 51.25 43.18
CA ALA A 612 -21.30 50.89 44.31
C ALA A 612 -20.85 51.65 45.56
N ASP A 613 -21.79 52.04 46.42
CA ASP A 613 -21.44 52.61 47.72
C ASP A 613 -20.87 51.49 48.62
N ILE A 614 -19.57 51.58 48.89
CA ILE A 614 -18.78 50.63 49.68
C ILE A 614 -18.70 51.12 51.13
N PRO A 615 -18.72 50.23 52.15
CA PRO A 615 -18.55 50.60 53.54
C PRO A 615 -17.36 51.53 53.83
N ALA A 616 -17.57 52.53 54.69
CA ALA A 616 -16.63 53.61 54.93
C ALA A 616 -15.21 53.15 55.34
N TRP A 617 -15.09 52.06 56.09
CA TRP A 617 -13.81 51.48 56.48
C TRP A 617 -13.00 50.98 55.28
N MET A 618 -13.64 50.26 54.35
CA MET A 618 -12.99 49.79 53.12
C MET A 618 -12.65 50.96 52.20
N GLN A 619 -13.52 51.98 52.13
CA GLN A 619 -13.24 53.19 51.36
C GLN A 619 -12.00 53.93 51.90
N GLU A 620 -11.77 53.92 53.21
CA GLU A 620 -10.57 54.51 53.82
C GLU A 620 -9.30 53.72 53.48
N ASP A 621 -9.36 52.39 53.48
CA ASP A 621 -8.23 51.57 53.02
C ASP A 621 -7.90 51.79 51.53
N LEU A 622 -8.91 51.98 50.67
CA LEU A 622 -8.71 52.40 49.27
C LEU A 622 -8.02 53.77 49.19
N ARG A 623 -8.39 54.75 50.04
CA ARG A 623 -7.74 56.07 50.08
C ARG A 623 -6.27 55.98 50.52
N ARG A 624 -5.98 55.20 51.57
CA ARG A 624 -4.61 54.96 52.07
C ARG A 624 -3.72 54.37 50.97
N TYR A 625 -4.21 53.38 50.23
CA TYR A 625 -3.47 52.79 49.11
C TYR A 625 -3.23 53.81 47.97
N VAL A 626 -4.24 54.62 47.61
CA VAL A 626 -4.07 55.67 46.59
C VAL A 626 -3.03 56.71 47.02
N LEU A 627 -3.00 57.08 48.31
CA LEU A 627 -1.98 58.00 48.84
C LEU A 627 -0.57 57.40 48.74
N PHE A 628 -0.39 56.16 49.18
CA PHE A 628 0.88 55.43 49.03
C PHE A 628 1.32 55.36 47.57
N TYR A 629 0.44 54.92 46.66
CA TYR A 629 0.75 54.78 45.24
C TYR A 629 1.18 56.12 44.61
N LYS A 630 0.53 57.23 44.97
CA LYS A 630 0.91 58.59 44.52
C LYS A 630 2.29 59.04 44.99
N THR A 631 2.80 58.54 46.12
CA THR A 631 4.17 58.87 46.55
C THR A 631 5.23 58.28 45.62
N LYS A 632 4.97 57.12 45.02
CA LYS A 632 5.86 56.43 44.08
C LYS A 632 5.63 56.80 42.62
N HIS A 633 4.38 57.00 42.21
CA HIS A 633 3.99 57.23 40.82
C HIS A 633 3.30 58.59 40.63
N GLN A 634 4.11 59.65 40.56
CA GLN A 634 3.63 60.99 40.26
C GLN A 634 3.11 61.06 38.81
N GLY A 635 1.92 61.63 38.62
CA GLY A 635 1.26 61.75 37.31
C GLY A 635 0.34 60.59 36.92
N HIS A 636 0.33 59.47 37.66
CA HIS A 636 -0.62 58.38 37.42
C HIS A 636 -1.99 58.68 38.04
N LYS A 637 -3.06 58.33 37.32
CA LYS A 637 -4.45 58.32 37.84
C LYS A 637 -4.90 56.88 38.04
N LEU A 638 -5.34 56.55 39.25
CA LEU A 638 -6.01 55.29 39.56
C LEU A 638 -7.52 55.49 39.49
N ASP A 639 -8.21 54.58 38.81
CA ASP A 639 -9.66 54.40 38.80
C ASP A 639 -9.94 52.97 39.30
N TRP A 640 -10.86 52.79 40.25
CA TRP A 640 -11.19 51.48 40.82
C TRP A 640 -12.27 50.77 40.00
N ASP A 641 -12.12 49.47 39.72
CA ASP A 641 -13.17 48.65 39.10
C ASP A 641 -13.75 47.65 40.11
N HIS A 642 -14.88 48.03 40.71
CA HIS A 642 -15.56 47.22 41.71
C HIS A 642 -16.16 45.91 41.15
N SER A 643 -16.28 45.77 39.82
CA SER A 643 -16.84 44.56 39.19
C SER A 643 -15.85 43.39 39.12
N LEU A 644 -14.56 43.67 39.27
CA LEU A 644 -13.49 42.67 39.32
C LEU A 644 -13.08 42.31 40.76
N GLY A 645 -13.58 43.06 41.76
CA GLY A 645 -13.27 42.83 43.16
C GLY A 645 -13.84 41.53 43.71
N THR A 646 -13.05 40.85 44.55
CA THR A 646 -13.43 39.67 45.32
C THR A 646 -13.15 39.89 46.80
N ALA A 647 -13.93 39.25 47.68
CA ALA A 647 -13.72 39.29 49.12
C ALA A 647 -13.96 37.91 49.75
N SER A 648 -13.17 37.57 50.78
CA SER A 648 -13.47 36.46 51.68
C SER A 648 -14.19 36.99 52.91
N LEU A 649 -15.40 36.49 53.17
CA LEU A 649 -16.19 36.82 54.36
C LEU A 649 -16.25 35.62 55.30
N ARG A 650 -16.05 35.83 56.60
CA ARG A 650 -16.31 34.81 57.63
C ARG A 650 -17.77 34.93 58.08
N ALA A 651 -18.59 33.99 57.67
CA ALA A 651 -20.00 33.92 58.00
C ALA A 651 -20.24 32.95 59.18
N ARG A 652 -20.95 33.44 60.21
CA ARG A 652 -21.36 32.65 61.38
C ARG A 652 -22.77 32.12 61.18
N PHE A 653 -22.90 30.84 60.79
CA PHE A 653 -24.21 30.18 60.71
C PHE A 653 -24.50 29.42 62.00
N LYS A 654 -25.79 29.20 62.31
CA LYS A 654 -26.26 28.50 63.52
C LYS A 654 -25.64 27.10 63.74
N ALA A 655 -25.13 26.46 62.68
CA ALA A 655 -24.51 25.13 62.73
C ALA A 655 -22.97 25.13 62.59
N ALA A 656 -22.36 26.16 62.01
CA ALA A 656 -20.91 26.24 61.77
C ALA A 656 -20.48 27.66 61.34
N GLU A 657 -19.25 28.05 61.68
CA GLU A 657 -18.56 29.13 60.95
C GLU A 657 -18.11 28.61 59.58
N LYS A 658 -18.23 29.45 58.54
CA LYS A 658 -17.73 29.16 57.18
C LYS A 658 -17.08 30.40 56.58
N GLU A 659 -16.05 30.19 55.78
CA GLU A 659 -15.48 31.24 54.94
C GLU A 659 -16.15 31.21 53.55
N LEU A 660 -16.56 32.38 53.06
CA LEU A 660 -17.28 32.57 51.81
C LEU A 660 -16.45 33.47 50.90
N SER A 661 -15.87 32.91 49.84
CA SER A 661 -15.24 33.69 48.76
C SER A 661 -16.31 34.17 47.78
N VAL A 662 -16.58 35.47 47.78
CA VAL A 662 -17.68 36.12 47.04
C VAL A 662 -17.16 37.29 46.18
N SER A 663 -17.97 37.77 45.23
CA SER A 663 -17.67 39.04 44.56
C SER A 663 -17.85 40.22 45.50
N LEU A 664 -17.22 41.36 45.22
CA LEU A 664 -17.33 42.57 46.04
C LEU A 664 -18.79 43.03 46.17
N TYR A 665 -19.58 43.01 45.10
CA TYR A 665 -21.02 43.33 45.16
C TYR A 665 -21.80 42.37 46.07
N GLN A 666 -21.52 41.07 46.02
CA GLN A 666 -22.11 40.09 46.93
C GLN A 666 -21.66 40.34 48.38
N ALA A 667 -20.41 40.72 48.59
CA ALA A 667 -19.89 41.04 49.92
C ALA A 667 -20.57 42.27 50.53
N VAL A 668 -20.72 43.35 49.77
CA VAL A 668 -21.42 44.57 50.22
C VAL A 668 -22.86 44.23 50.61
N VAL A 669 -23.59 43.43 49.82
CA VAL A 669 -24.95 42.99 50.16
C VAL A 669 -24.98 42.12 51.41
N LEU A 670 -24.07 41.16 51.54
CA LEU A 670 -24.00 40.28 52.72
C LEU A 670 -23.64 41.03 54.01
N LEU A 671 -22.88 42.13 53.91
CA LEU A 671 -22.53 42.95 55.07
C LEU A 671 -23.73 43.71 55.66
N LEU A 672 -24.74 44.04 54.87
CA LEU A 672 -25.97 44.71 55.36
C LEU A 672 -26.76 43.80 56.32
N PHE A 673 -26.73 42.48 56.11
CA PHE A 673 -27.42 41.51 56.98
C PHE A 673 -26.79 41.38 58.39
N ASN A 674 -25.70 42.08 58.69
CA ASN A 674 -25.23 42.25 60.06
C ASN A 674 -26.11 43.22 60.88
N GLU A 675 -26.87 44.10 60.20
CA GLU A 675 -27.73 45.11 60.83
C GLU A 675 -29.22 44.71 60.85
N GLY A 676 -29.63 43.69 60.07
CA GLY A 676 -31.00 43.16 60.08
C GLY A 676 -31.17 41.81 59.39
N GLU A 677 -32.05 40.95 59.91
CA GLU A 677 -32.28 39.59 59.38
C GLU A 677 -33.01 39.57 58.02
N GLN A 678 -33.81 40.59 57.72
CA GLN A 678 -34.58 40.71 56.47
C GLN A 678 -34.53 42.16 55.98
N ILE A 679 -34.07 42.38 54.75
CA ILE A 679 -33.96 43.71 54.14
C ILE A 679 -34.67 43.68 52.77
N PRO A 680 -35.64 44.56 52.49
CA PRO A 680 -36.34 44.59 51.22
C PRO A 680 -35.43 45.07 50.08
N PHE A 681 -35.66 44.56 48.86
CA PHE A 681 -34.82 44.87 47.69
C PHE A 681 -34.67 46.37 47.39
N ALA A 682 -35.72 47.16 47.61
CA ALA A 682 -35.68 48.61 47.42
C ALA A 682 -34.68 49.29 48.36
N GLU A 683 -34.55 48.80 49.59
CA GLU A 683 -33.64 49.33 50.60
C GLU A 683 -32.18 48.90 50.33
N ILE A 684 -31.95 47.63 49.95
CA ILE A 684 -30.64 47.17 49.47
C ILE A 684 -30.18 48.03 48.29
N LYS A 685 -31.07 48.33 47.33
CA LYS A 685 -30.76 49.21 46.19
C LYS A 685 -30.46 50.65 46.64
N SER A 686 -31.19 51.21 47.61
CA SER A 686 -30.92 52.58 48.08
C SER A 686 -29.62 52.71 48.86
N GLN A 687 -29.26 51.70 49.66
CA GLN A 687 -28.05 51.70 50.49
C GLN A 687 -26.77 51.41 49.69
N THR A 688 -26.84 50.51 48.70
CA THR A 688 -25.66 50.12 47.88
C THR A 688 -25.50 50.92 46.60
N ARG A 689 -26.54 51.64 46.17
CA ARG A 689 -26.67 52.38 44.90
C ARG A 689 -26.31 51.59 43.63
N MET A 690 -26.27 50.26 43.71
CA MET A 690 -25.97 49.42 42.55
C MET A 690 -27.01 49.60 41.45
N GLY A 691 -26.53 49.82 40.22
CA GLY A 691 -27.39 49.95 39.05
C GLY A 691 -28.21 48.68 38.80
N THR A 692 -29.50 48.84 38.54
CA THR A 692 -30.38 47.74 38.10
C THR A 692 -30.20 47.43 36.61
N SER A 693 -29.02 47.64 36.05
CA SER A 693 -28.70 47.12 34.72
C SER A 693 -28.79 45.60 34.80
N ALA A 694 -29.77 45.04 34.08
CA ALA A 694 -29.87 43.60 33.94
C ALA A 694 -28.51 43.05 33.50
N PRO A 695 -28.11 41.83 33.91
CA PRO A 695 -27.04 41.16 33.19
C PRO A 695 -27.44 41.19 31.72
N TYR A 696 -26.60 41.77 30.85
CA TYR A 696 -26.73 41.55 29.43
C TYR A 696 -26.73 40.03 29.27
N ILE A 697 -27.89 39.52 28.86
CA ILE A 697 -28.11 38.10 28.65
C ILE A 697 -27.05 37.64 27.65
N LEU A 698 -26.53 36.45 27.89
CA LEU A 698 -25.59 35.79 27.01
C LEU A 698 -26.27 35.51 25.67
N ASP A 699 -25.89 36.29 24.65
CA ASP A 699 -25.99 35.93 23.23
C ASP A 699 -24.59 36.00 22.60
#